data_AF-A0A3S5B5F6-F1
#
_entry.id   AF-A0A3S5B5F6-F1
#
_cell.length_a   1.000
_cell.length_b   1.000
_cell.length_c   1.000
_cell.angle_alpha   90.00
_cell.angle_beta   90.00
_cell.angle_gamma   90.00
#
_symmetry.space_group_name_H-M   'P 1'
#
loop_
_entity.id
_entity.type
_entity.pdbx_description
1 polymer ?
#
loop_
_entity_poly.entity_id
_entity_poly.type
_entity_poly.pdbx_seq_one_letter_code
_entity_poly.pdbx_strand_id
1 'polypeptide(L)'
;MKIVPLSLLIALASVCHHGVAAPLPAANELVWQAIAFGQSTDVNFATNVLPEKVGTNQVTMANGKPMQAGPLKMPFHVESRGGKIGNSHDGLTFYYTRVPANANVVLEAEVTVDQFGPENMALPAGQEGAGLLIRDILGKPRLEKVQQGYEEFPAASNMVMNAIMTQDKKDHQRVKMTLISRNGVLNSWGNAGVEIKREGYQPEVDLQKTPTFRLRLARTDQGFTAAYAPLGSDNWVSKTTNDPHRVTKLDPEGYYVGFFASRNARITVNQASLTLSESQLPAAQEFAVKAMPLQIEIGSAPISATDDYVFQLRSNESGTLSLSQDGVVIAAERKVQAGEMLAVKVALKKAETALDYRFTTAKGNAQNDKLLVRKARYADAANLYAAPQGKAENDGSQQHPLDFATAVQSLTPGGTLWLAAGDYPLAVIPAVASGTATHAKKLRPLGEGVVLRGMELEASYWDIQGITVTEKSLRITGSHNHLDRVVAHHADDTGIVISSPANADRPLWASHNLISHSESYANKDPGLINADGFAVKMRVGEGNRLVACFSHDNVDDGFDLFNKIEDGPNGKVIIENSVALRNVNNGFKLGGEGLPVAHQVTNSLAIENGMDGFTDNFNPGALQVTNNMAIDNQRFNYIFRPGPYTTQDKQGVFSGNVSLRSKPGEYADAVVGNIADNNAFIPAM
;
A
#
# COMPACT_ATOMS: atom_id res chain seq x y z
N MET A 1 43.01 22.59 53.39
CA MET A 1 41.56 22.49 53.65
C MET A 1 40.83 22.34 52.32
N LYS A 2 40.58 21.11 51.88
CA LYS A 2 39.59 20.79 50.84
C LYS A 2 39.00 19.42 51.19
N ILE A 3 37.71 19.43 51.48
CA ILE A 3 36.90 18.31 51.93
C ILE A 3 36.57 17.46 50.69
N VAL A 4 36.86 16.16 50.77
CA VAL A 4 36.43 15.15 49.80
C VAL A 4 35.12 14.55 50.32
N PRO A 5 34.02 14.49 49.55
CA PRO A 5 32.82 13.81 50.01
C PRO A 5 32.94 12.30 49.79
N LEU A 6 32.60 11.57 50.85
CA LEU A 6 32.49 10.13 50.94
C LEU A 6 31.19 9.68 50.26
N SER A 7 31.28 9.06 49.08
CA SER A 7 30.11 8.44 48.43
C SER A 7 29.91 7.03 48.98
N LEU A 8 28.80 6.88 49.72
CA LEU A 8 28.33 5.66 50.35
C LEU A 8 27.91 4.63 49.29
N LEU A 9 28.61 3.49 49.20
CA LEU A 9 28.18 2.33 48.43
C LEU A 9 27.01 1.65 49.18
N ILE A 10 25.78 1.85 48.72
CA ILE A 10 24.64 1.05 49.16
C ILE A 10 24.56 -0.16 48.23
N ALA A 11 24.98 -1.32 48.75
CA ALA A 11 24.70 -2.61 48.12
C ALA A 11 23.19 -2.90 48.25
N LEU A 12 22.43 -2.65 47.20
CA LEU A 12 21.08 -3.22 47.06
C LEU A 12 21.24 -4.70 46.73
N ALA A 13 21.00 -5.54 47.73
CA ALA A 13 20.72 -6.95 47.53
C ALA A 13 19.45 -7.07 46.68
N SER A 14 19.61 -7.48 45.43
CA SER A 14 18.52 -7.88 44.54
C SER A 14 17.90 -9.17 45.09
N VAL A 15 16.88 -9.04 45.94
CA VAL A 15 15.98 -10.14 46.28
C VAL A 15 15.19 -10.46 45.03
N CYS A 16 15.59 -11.51 44.31
CA CYS A 16 14.81 -12.12 43.25
C CYS A 16 13.49 -12.64 43.85
N HIS A 17 12.47 -11.79 43.91
CA HIS A 17 11.09 -12.23 44.05
C HIS A 17 10.75 -13.02 42.78
N HIS A 18 10.87 -14.34 42.87
CA HIS A 18 10.18 -15.25 41.96
C HIS A 18 8.70 -15.12 42.29
N GLY A 19 8.05 -14.08 41.76
CA GLY A 19 6.61 -13.94 41.84
C GLY A 19 5.99 -15.17 41.19
N VAL A 20 5.32 -16.00 41.98
CA VAL A 20 4.52 -17.11 41.49
C VAL A 20 3.48 -16.51 40.55
N ALA A 21 3.50 -16.90 39.27
CA ALA A 21 2.51 -16.45 38.30
C ALA A 21 1.10 -16.76 38.86
N ALA A 22 0.17 -15.81 38.70
CA ALA A 22 -1.20 -16.01 39.15
C ALA A 22 -1.79 -17.25 38.43
N PRO A 23 -2.53 -18.11 39.14
CA PRO A 23 -3.14 -19.29 38.53
C PRO A 23 -4.10 -18.86 37.42
N LEU A 24 -4.16 -19.67 36.34
CA LEU A 24 -5.08 -19.40 35.25
C LEU A 24 -6.55 -19.41 35.73
N PRO A 25 -7.40 -18.53 35.19
CA PRO A 25 -8.83 -18.54 35.47
C PRO A 25 -9.47 -19.81 34.91
N ALA A 26 -10.56 -20.27 35.53
CA ALA A 26 -11.35 -21.34 34.94
C ALA A 26 -12.07 -20.84 33.67
N ALA A 27 -12.08 -21.65 32.60
CA ALA A 27 -12.59 -21.21 31.30
C ALA A 27 -14.09 -20.82 31.33
N ASN A 28 -14.88 -21.39 32.25
CA ASN A 28 -16.29 -21.07 32.47
C ASN A 28 -16.51 -19.75 33.26
N GLU A 29 -15.48 -19.20 33.89
CA GLU A 29 -15.51 -17.92 34.60
C GLU A 29 -15.13 -16.73 33.70
N LEU A 30 -14.62 -17.03 32.49
CA LEU A 30 -14.24 -16.01 31.52
C LEU A 30 -15.47 -15.23 31.02
N VAL A 31 -15.30 -13.91 30.94
CA VAL A 31 -16.33 -13.00 30.40
C VAL A 31 -16.11 -12.83 28.91
N TRP A 32 -17.12 -13.18 28.14
CA TRP A 32 -17.20 -13.01 26.70
C TRP A 32 -17.97 -11.74 26.34
N GLN A 33 -17.48 -11.01 25.34
CA GLN A 33 -18.02 -9.71 24.93
C GLN A 33 -17.98 -9.55 23.41
N ALA A 34 -18.88 -8.73 22.87
CA ALA A 34 -18.92 -8.39 21.46
C ALA A 34 -18.35 -6.99 21.21
N ILE A 35 -17.63 -6.81 20.12
CA ILE A 35 -17.11 -5.53 19.66
C ILE A 35 -17.11 -5.49 18.13
N ALA A 36 -17.39 -4.33 17.55
CA ALA A 36 -17.02 -4.03 16.17
C ALA A 36 -16.02 -2.87 16.19
N PHE A 37 -14.98 -2.94 15.37
CA PHE A 37 -13.94 -1.92 15.33
C PHE A 37 -13.18 -1.95 14.01
N GLY A 38 -12.43 -0.89 13.75
CA GLY A 38 -11.48 -0.82 12.64
C GLY A 38 -12.12 -0.36 11.33
N GLN A 39 -11.27 -0.05 10.36
CA GLN A 39 -11.68 0.60 9.11
C GLN A 39 -12.82 -0.14 8.39
N SER A 40 -13.77 0.64 7.87
CA SER A 40 -14.95 0.17 7.14
C SER A 40 -16.04 -0.47 8.01
N THR A 41 -15.95 -0.41 9.34
CA THR A 41 -17.01 -0.91 10.25
C THR A 41 -18.08 0.13 10.62
N ASP A 42 -17.98 1.30 10.00
CA ASP A 42 -18.87 2.45 10.17
C ASP A 42 -20.35 2.06 10.01
N VAL A 43 -21.23 2.67 10.80
CA VAL A 43 -22.68 2.37 10.77
C VAL A 43 -23.36 2.79 9.47
N ASN A 44 -22.70 3.56 8.61
CA ASN A 44 -23.16 3.91 7.26
C ASN A 44 -22.30 3.27 6.15
N PHE A 45 -21.44 2.30 6.48
CA PHE A 45 -20.65 1.61 5.46
C PHE A 45 -21.55 0.79 4.53
N ALA A 46 -21.46 1.04 3.22
CA ALA A 46 -22.40 0.52 2.22
C ALA A 46 -21.78 -0.21 1.02
N THR A 47 -20.44 -0.22 0.87
CA THR A 47 -19.79 -0.78 -0.32
C THR A 47 -20.07 -2.29 -0.47
N ASN A 48 -20.77 -2.67 -1.54
CA ASN A 48 -21.21 -4.04 -1.82
C ASN A 48 -22.08 -4.65 -0.71
N VAL A 49 -22.93 -3.83 -0.09
CA VAL A 49 -23.88 -4.22 0.96
C VAL A 49 -25.30 -3.93 0.48
N LEU A 50 -26.26 -4.81 0.79
CA LEU A 50 -27.67 -4.54 0.52
C LEU A 50 -28.15 -3.32 1.34
N PRO A 51 -29.02 -2.44 0.81
CA PRO A 51 -29.45 -1.23 1.51
C PRO A 51 -29.95 -1.46 2.93
N GLU A 52 -30.72 -2.52 3.16
CA GLU A 52 -31.27 -2.90 4.47
C GLU A 52 -30.25 -3.48 5.45
N LYS A 53 -29.03 -3.79 4.99
CA LYS A 53 -27.94 -4.35 5.80
C LYS A 53 -26.77 -3.38 6.02
N VAL A 54 -26.84 -2.17 5.48
CA VAL A 54 -25.84 -1.11 5.70
C VAL A 54 -25.58 -0.94 7.21
N GLY A 55 -24.31 -0.87 7.60
CA GLY A 55 -23.89 -0.71 9.00
C GLY A 55 -24.02 -1.93 9.91
N THR A 56 -24.52 -3.07 9.41
CA THR A 56 -24.70 -4.29 10.23
C THR A 56 -23.33 -4.92 10.55
N ASN A 57 -22.92 -4.80 11.82
CA ASN A 57 -21.76 -5.49 12.40
C ASN A 57 -22.14 -5.87 13.82
N GLN A 58 -22.50 -7.13 14.06
CA GLN A 58 -23.14 -7.53 15.31
C GLN A 58 -22.93 -8.99 15.67
N VAL A 59 -23.05 -9.27 16.97
CA VAL A 59 -23.13 -10.61 17.53
C VAL A 59 -24.49 -10.75 18.17
N THR A 60 -25.25 -11.77 17.76
CA THR A 60 -26.63 -11.98 18.24
C THR A 60 -26.81 -13.39 18.77
N MET A 61 -27.67 -13.55 19.77
CA MET A 61 -28.14 -14.87 20.19
C MET A 61 -29.06 -15.48 19.12
N ALA A 62 -29.35 -16.78 19.22
CA ALA A 62 -30.26 -17.49 18.32
C ALA A 62 -31.65 -16.82 18.14
N ASN A 63 -32.11 -16.06 19.13
CA ASN A 63 -33.37 -15.31 19.09
C ASN A 63 -33.24 -13.91 18.44
N GLY A 64 -32.09 -13.60 17.84
CA GLY A 64 -31.80 -12.33 17.17
C GLY A 64 -31.43 -11.16 18.09
N LYS A 65 -31.50 -11.30 19.42
CA LYS A 65 -31.13 -10.20 20.33
C LYS A 65 -29.61 -10.02 20.40
N PRO A 66 -29.12 -8.77 20.57
CA PRO A 66 -27.69 -8.51 20.76
C PRO A 66 -27.10 -9.31 21.93
N MET A 67 -25.92 -9.88 21.71
CA MET A 67 -25.19 -10.63 22.73
C MET A 67 -24.75 -9.68 23.86
N GLN A 68 -24.99 -10.09 25.10
CA GLN A 68 -24.58 -9.35 26.30
C GLN A 68 -23.28 -9.94 26.86
N ALA A 69 -22.50 -9.10 27.54
CA ALA A 69 -21.31 -9.55 28.24
C ALA A 69 -21.65 -10.63 29.29
N GLY A 70 -20.86 -11.70 29.36
CA GLY A 70 -21.09 -12.77 30.33
C GLY A 70 -20.43 -14.09 29.92
N PRO A 71 -20.87 -15.23 30.49
CA PRO A 71 -20.32 -16.54 30.10
C PRO A 71 -20.61 -16.85 28.63
N LEU A 72 -19.81 -17.74 28.04
CA LEU A 72 -20.01 -18.22 26.66
C LEU A 72 -21.40 -18.86 26.52
N LYS A 73 -22.23 -18.32 25.62
CA LYS A 73 -23.58 -18.81 25.33
C LYS A 73 -23.67 -19.25 23.88
N MET A 74 -24.38 -20.33 23.62
CA MET A 74 -24.57 -20.91 22.28
C MET A 74 -26.04 -21.36 22.09
N PRO A 75 -26.55 -21.42 20.85
CA PRO A 75 -25.89 -20.94 19.64
C PRO A 75 -25.96 -19.41 19.50
N PHE A 76 -25.05 -18.83 18.71
CA PHE A 76 -25.01 -17.40 18.41
C PHE A 76 -24.54 -17.15 16.97
N HIS A 77 -24.86 -15.97 16.44
CA HIS A 77 -24.41 -15.52 15.13
C HIS A 77 -23.33 -14.45 15.28
N VAL A 78 -22.34 -14.47 14.39
CA VAL A 78 -21.42 -13.36 14.17
C VAL A 78 -21.64 -12.89 12.74
N GLU A 79 -22.06 -11.64 12.58
CA GLU A 79 -22.35 -11.04 11.29
C GLU A 79 -21.55 -9.77 11.11
N SER A 80 -20.99 -9.62 9.91
CA SER A 80 -20.38 -8.39 9.45
C SER A 80 -20.90 -8.08 8.05
N ARG A 81 -21.01 -6.79 7.75
CA ARG A 81 -21.27 -6.24 6.41
C ARG A 81 -20.26 -5.17 6.04
N GLY A 82 -19.58 -4.60 7.03
CA GLY A 82 -18.43 -3.73 6.86
C GLY A 82 -17.11 -4.41 7.24
N GLY A 83 -16.06 -3.65 7.45
CA GLY A 83 -14.75 -4.16 7.85
C GLY A 83 -13.89 -4.62 6.67
N LYS A 84 -12.73 -5.20 7.00
CA LYS A 84 -11.82 -5.89 6.06
C LYS A 84 -10.76 -6.69 6.82
N ILE A 85 -10.24 -7.76 6.22
CA ILE A 85 -8.99 -8.39 6.64
C ILE A 85 -7.84 -7.80 5.81
N GLY A 86 -7.25 -6.70 6.29
CA GLY A 86 -6.16 -6.00 5.61
C GLY A 86 -4.80 -6.68 5.81
N ASN A 87 -3.77 -6.14 5.16
CA ASN A 87 -2.41 -6.67 5.30
C ASN A 87 -1.83 -6.37 6.67
N SER A 88 -1.95 -5.12 7.12
CA SER A 88 -1.39 -4.67 8.40
C SER A 88 -2.43 -4.37 9.48
N HIS A 89 -3.70 -4.27 9.11
CA HIS A 89 -4.77 -3.89 10.01
C HIS A 89 -6.07 -4.60 9.65
N ASP A 90 -7.05 -4.57 10.56
CA ASP A 90 -8.35 -5.19 10.36
C ASP A 90 -9.51 -4.22 10.66
N GLY A 91 -10.66 -4.51 10.06
CA GLY A 91 -11.98 -4.05 10.49
C GLY A 91 -12.87 -5.28 10.70
N LEU A 92 -13.33 -5.53 11.92
CA LEU A 92 -13.93 -6.80 12.34
C LEU A 92 -15.17 -6.58 13.22
N THR A 93 -16.11 -7.52 13.12
CA THR A 93 -17.00 -7.89 14.24
C THR A 93 -16.35 -9.04 15.00
N PHE A 94 -16.22 -8.94 16.33
CA PHE A 94 -15.49 -9.92 17.15
C PHE A 94 -16.25 -10.25 18.44
N TYR A 95 -16.52 -11.54 18.69
CA TYR A 95 -17.03 -12.05 19.96
C TYR A 95 -15.91 -12.80 20.68
N TYR A 96 -15.47 -12.29 21.83
CA TYR A 96 -14.17 -12.64 22.38
C TYR A 96 -14.15 -12.69 23.89
N THR A 97 -13.10 -13.31 24.44
CA THR A 97 -12.69 -13.16 25.83
C THR A 97 -11.19 -12.84 25.92
N ARG A 98 -10.76 -12.25 27.04
CA ARG A 98 -9.34 -11.97 27.31
C ARG A 98 -8.76 -13.11 28.15
N VAL A 99 -7.56 -13.55 27.81
CA VAL A 99 -6.81 -14.57 28.55
C VAL A 99 -5.45 -14.02 29.00
N PRO A 100 -4.90 -14.51 30.13
CA PRO A 100 -3.57 -14.11 30.61
C PRO A 100 -2.45 -14.45 29.62
N ALA A 101 -1.36 -13.67 29.63
CA ALA A 101 -0.22 -13.87 28.73
C ALA A 101 0.45 -15.25 28.89
N ASN A 102 0.43 -15.80 30.10
CA ASN A 102 0.94 -17.13 30.43
C ASN A 102 0.01 -18.28 30.05
N ALA A 103 -1.15 -18.03 29.43
CA ALA A 103 -2.04 -19.08 28.97
C ALA A 103 -1.66 -19.59 27.57
N ASN A 104 -1.62 -20.91 27.40
CA ASN A 104 -1.91 -21.59 26.15
C ASN A 104 -3.44 -21.75 26.01
N VAL A 105 -3.93 -21.78 24.77
CA VAL A 105 -5.37 -21.87 24.48
C VAL A 105 -5.66 -22.92 23.42
N VAL A 106 -6.78 -23.61 23.55
CA VAL A 106 -7.41 -24.37 22.47
C VAL A 106 -8.87 -23.93 22.38
N LEU A 107 -9.22 -23.23 21.31
CA LEU A 107 -10.59 -22.89 20.96
C LEU A 107 -11.08 -23.84 19.87
N GLU A 108 -12.15 -24.59 20.15
CA GLU A 108 -12.83 -25.44 19.18
C GLU A 108 -14.27 -25.00 18.99
N ALA A 109 -14.79 -25.15 17.78
CA ALA A 109 -16.18 -24.84 17.49
C ALA A 109 -16.76 -25.63 16.31
N GLU A 110 -18.06 -25.89 16.38
CA GLU A 110 -18.91 -26.28 15.25
C GLU A 110 -19.51 -25.03 14.63
N VAL A 111 -19.13 -24.72 13.39
CA VAL A 111 -19.49 -23.49 12.69
C VAL A 111 -20.33 -23.82 11.46
N THR A 112 -21.45 -23.12 11.31
CA THR A 112 -22.23 -23.07 10.06
C THR A 112 -21.96 -21.74 9.37
N VAL A 113 -21.64 -21.78 8.07
CA VAL A 113 -21.58 -20.57 7.25
C VAL A 113 -22.98 -20.28 6.72
N ASP A 114 -23.62 -19.26 7.28
CA ASP A 114 -24.98 -18.87 6.88
C ASP A 114 -24.95 -18.13 5.55
N GLN A 115 -23.93 -17.29 5.35
CA GLN A 115 -23.80 -16.44 4.18
C GLN A 115 -22.32 -15.99 4.01
N PHE A 116 -21.84 -15.95 2.76
CA PHE A 116 -20.48 -15.51 2.42
C PHE A 116 -20.43 -14.72 1.10
N GLY A 117 -19.70 -13.61 1.04
CA GLY A 117 -19.56 -12.74 -0.15
C GLY A 117 -20.67 -11.70 -0.31
N PRO A 118 -20.55 -10.73 -1.23
CA PRO A 118 -21.63 -9.75 -1.46
C PRO A 118 -22.95 -10.41 -1.90
N GLU A 119 -24.08 -9.81 -1.55
CA GLU A 119 -25.43 -10.30 -1.92
C GLU A 119 -26.03 -9.53 -3.10
N ASN A 120 -25.31 -8.55 -3.64
CA ASN A 120 -25.74 -7.67 -4.72
C ASN A 120 -25.15 -8.05 -6.08
N MET A 121 -24.88 -9.34 -6.31
CA MET A 121 -24.22 -9.90 -7.50
C MET A 121 -22.73 -9.58 -7.66
N ALA A 122 -22.14 -8.69 -6.84
CA ALA A 122 -20.70 -8.48 -6.82
C ALA A 122 -19.98 -9.74 -6.29
N LEU A 123 -18.79 -10.01 -6.81
CA LEU A 123 -17.96 -11.13 -6.37
C LEU A 123 -17.13 -10.77 -5.11
N PRO A 124 -16.66 -11.75 -4.33
CA PRO A 124 -15.87 -11.49 -3.13
C PRO A 124 -14.51 -10.89 -3.49
N ALA A 125 -14.07 -9.86 -2.76
CA ALA A 125 -12.79 -9.21 -3.02
C ALA A 125 -11.60 -9.91 -2.36
N GLY A 126 -11.85 -10.91 -1.48
CA GLY A 126 -10.84 -11.60 -0.69
C GLY A 126 -10.50 -10.88 0.62
N GLN A 127 -11.31 -9.90 1.00
CA GLN A 127 -11.25 -9.22 2.31
C GLN A 127 -12.33 -9.76 3.26
N GLU A 128 -13.32 -10.49 2.72
CA GLU A 128 -14.33 -11.24 3.44
C GLU A 128 -13.72 -12.43 4.17
N GLY A 129 -14.13 -12.63 5.41
CA GLY A 129 -13.77 -13.81 6.15
C GLY A 129 -14.49 -13.91 7.49
N ALA A 130 -14.57 -15.14 8.01
CA ALA A 130 -15.07 -15.41 9.34
C ALA A 130 -14.37 -16.65 9.93
N GLY A 131 -14.45 -16.84 11.24
CA GLY A 131 -13.88 -18.03 11.88
C GLY A 131 -13.35 -17.72 13.28
N LEU A 132 -12.22 -18.32 13.62
CA LEU A 132 -11.60 -18.21 14.95
C LEU A 132 -10.40 -17.26 14.89
N LEU A 133 -10.18 -16.47 15.94
CA LEU A 133 -9.14 -15.46 16.01
C LEU A 133 -8.46 -15.43 17.38
N ILE A 134 -7.14 -15.35 17.38
CA ILE A 134 -6.30 -14.95 18.50
C ILE A 134 -5.59 -13.65 18.10
N ARG A 135 -5.70 -12.59 18.91
CA ARG A 135 -5.07 -11.28 18.65
C ARG A 135 -4.51 -10.65 19.91
N ASP A 136 -3.46 -9.87 19.74
CA ASP A 136 -2.73 -9.16 20.80
C ASP A 136 -3.59 -8.09 21.48
N ILE A 137 -4.10 -7.12 20.73
CA ILE A 137 -4.90 -6.00 21.25
C ILE A 137 -6.18 -5.79 20.46
N LEU A 138 -7.20 -5.16 21.05
CA LEU A 138 -8.42 -4.74 20.34
C LEU A 138 -8.25 -3.36 19.69
N GLY A 139 -9.03 -3.09 18.64
CA GLY A 139 -9.21 -1.73 18.14
C GLY A 139 -10.17 -0.92 19.02
N LYS A 140 -10.21 0.39 18.80
CA LYS A 140 -11.22 1.27 19.42
C LYS A 140 -12.63 0.80 19.00
N PRO A 141 -13.57 0.60 19.94
CA PRO A 141 -14.94 0.27 19.59
C PRO A 141 -15.52 1.29 18.60
N ARG A 142 -16.24 0.79 17.60
CA ARG A 142 -16.91 1.64 16.64
C ARG A 142 -17.94 2.55 17.30
N LEU A 143 -18.28 3.65 16.64
CA LEU A 143 -19.43 4.46 17.00
C LEU A 143 -20.74 3.78 16.57
N GLU A 144 -21.73 3.78 17.46
CA GLU A 144 -23.07 3.22 17.19
C GLU A 144 -24.03 4.22 16.52
N LYS A 145 -23.55 5.43 16.24
CA LYS A 145 -24.28 6.47 15.50
C LYS A 145 -23.34 7.11 14.49
N VAL A 146 -23.89 7.50 13.35
CA VAL A 146 -23.14 8.25 12.34
C VAL A 146 -22.70 9.57 12.97
N GLN A 147 -21.40 9.82 12.95
CA GLN A 147 -20.82 11.11 13.26
C GLN A 147 -20.21 11.65 11.97
N GLN A 148 -20.75 12.76 11.48
CA GLN A 148 -20.24 13.42 10.28
C GLN A 148 -18.75 13.77 10.46
N GLY A 149 -17.95 13.50 9.42
CA GLY A 149 -16.50 13.78 9.47
C GLY A 149 -15.67 12.78 10.27
N TYR A 150 -16.28 11.72 10.79
CA TYR A 150 -15.60 10.64 11.48
C TYR A 150 -15.83 9.33 10.73
N GLU A 151 -14.76 8.57 10.59
CA GLU A 151 -14.80 7.19 10.12
C GLU A 151 -13.82 6.36 10.96
N GLU A 152 -14.10 5.07 11.09
CA GLU A 152 -13.28 4.16 11.90
C GLU A 152 -11.87 4.01 11.30
N PHE A 153 -10.87 4.23 12.14
CA PHE A 153 -9.47 4.13 11.72
C PHE A 153 -8.98 2.67 11.65
N PRO A 154 -7.92 2.39 10.89
CA PRO A 154 -7.21 1.11 10.92
C PRO A 154 -6.89 0.61 12.33
N ALA A 155 -7.09 -0.68 12.60
CA ALA A 155 -6.73 -1.31 13.86
C ALA A 155 -5.72 -2.45 13.62
N ALA A 156 -4.43 -2.16 13.80
CA ALA A 156 -3.35 -3.11 13.65
C ALA A 156 -3.13 -3.94 14.92
N SER A 157 -2.78 -5.22 14.75
CA SER A 157 -2.42 -6.14 15.84
C SER A 157 -1.68 -7.34 15.29
N ASN A 158 -0.72 -7.87 16.06
CA ASN A 158 -0.26 -9.24 15.85
C ASN A 158 -1.44 -10.20 16.07
N MET A 159 -1.57 -11.21 15.22
CA MET A 159 -2.73 -12.11 15.25
C MET A 159 -2.48 -13.44 14.54
N VAL A 160 -3.33 -14.41 14.86
CA VAL A 160 -3.53 -15.65 14.08
C VAL A 160 -5.03 -15.91 13.93
N MET A 161 -5.47 -16.17 12.71
CA MET A 161 -6.84 -16.57 12.38
C MET A 161 -6.85 -18.00 11.83
N ASN A 162 -7.85 -18.77 12.23
CA ASN A 162 -8.36 -19.88 11.43
C ASN A 162 -9.55 -19.35 10.63
N ALA A 163 -9.29 -18.89 9.41
CA ALA A 163 -10.22 -18.12 8.62
C ALA A 163 -10.85 -18.94 7.48
N ILE A 164 -12.16 -18.82 7.36
CA ILE A 164 -12.93 -19.19 6.17
C ILE A 164 -12.79 -18.03 5.18
N MET A 165 -12.19 -18.30 4.02
CA MET A 165 -11.94 -17.30 2.97
C MET A 165 -12.52 -17.78 1.64
N THR A 166 -12.80 -16.87 0.71
CA THR A 166 -13.13 -17.26 -0.68
C THR A 166 -12.03 -18.15 -1.28
N GLN A 167 -12.43 -19.16 -2.05
CA GLN A 167 -11.50 -20.05 -2.75
C GLN A 167 -10.63 -19.26 -3.73
N ASP A 168 -11.26 -18.56 -4.67
CA ASP A 168 -10.60 -17.90 -5.80
C ASP A 168 -11.32 -16.62 -6.30
N LYS A 169 -12.26 -16.07 -5.52
CA LYS A 169 -13.05 -14.87 -5.86
C LYS A 169 -14.00 -15.03 -7.05
N LYS A 170 -14.25 -16.24 -7.55
CA LYS A 170 -15.13 -16.46 -8.71
C LYS A 170 -16.58 -16.76 -8.35
N ASP A 171 -16.84 -17.19 -7.13
CA ASP A 171 -18.18 -17.46 -6.63
C ASP A 171 -18.26 -17.35 -5.10
N HIS A 172 -19.49 -17.47 -4.58
CA HIS A 172 -19.83 -17.31 -3.16
C HIS A 172 -19.97 -18.64 -2.43
N GLN A 173 -19.89 -19.75 -3.16
CA GLN A 173 -20.23 -21.09 -2.69
C GLN A 173 -18.99 -21.85 -2.25
N ARG A 174 -17.84 -21.58 -2.86
CA ARG A 174 -16.59 -22.27 -2.58
C ARG A 174 -15.67 -21.42 -1.72
N VAL A 175 -15.31 -22.00 -0.59
CA VAL A 175 -14.40 -21.41 0.39
C VAL A 175 -13.20 -22.30 0.65
N LYS A 176 -12.20 -21.75 1.32
CA LYS A 176 -11.05 -22.47 1.85
C LYS A 176 -10.77 -22.08 3.28
N MET A 177 -10.25 -23.03 4.04
CA MET A 177 -9.71 -22.76 5.36
C MET A 177 -8.27 -22.30 5.22
N THR A 178 -7.97 -21.17 5.84
CA THR A 178 -6.71 -20.46 5.72
C THR A 178 -6.20 -20.11 7.11
N LEU A 179 -4.96 -20.51 7.40
CA LEU A 179 -4.23 -19.93 8.52
C LEU A 179 -3.75 -18.55 8.06
N ILE A 180 -4.29 -17.50 8.66
CA ILE A 180 -3.81 -16.14 8.44
C ILE A 180 -3.04 -15.72 9.67
N SER A 181 -1.83 -15.19 9.49
CA SER A 181 -1.00 -14.84 10.61
C SER A 181 -0.28 -13.52 10.33
N ARG A 182 -0.37 -12.56 11.26
CA ARG A 182 0.33 -11.27 11.18
C ARG A 182 1.36 -11.14 12.31
N ASN A 183 2.56 -10.71 11.99
CA ASN A 183 3.67 -10.53 12.95
C ASN A 183 4.43 -9.22 12.66
N GLY A 184 5.15 -8.71 13.66
CA GLY A 184 5.93 -7.47 13.55
C GLY A 184 5.13 -6.18 13.75
N VAL A 185 3.90 -6.26 14.24
CA VAL A 185 3.13 -5.07 14.62
C VAL A 185 3.65 -4.56 15.96
N LEU A 186 4.12 -3.32 15.96
CA LEU A 186 4.69 -2.61 17.10
C LEU A 186 3.79 -1.48 17.61
N ASN A 187 2.85 -1.02 16.78
CA ASN A 187 1.88 0.00 17.16
C ASN A 187 0.46 -0.41 16.75
N SER A 188 -0.56 0.07 17.47
CA SER A 188 -1.98 -0.21 17.19
C SER A 188 -2.49 0.41 15.87
N TRP A 189 -1.72 1.33 15.28
CA TRP A 189 -1.92 1.88 13.93
C TRP A 189 -1.02 1.25 12.88
N GLY A 190 -0.16 0.31 13.27
CA GLY A 190 0.78 -0.38 12.41
C GLY A 190 2.12 0.34 12.21
N ASN A 191 2.98 -0.28 11.40
CA ASN A 191 4.32 0.17 11.09
C ASN A 191 4.83 -0.51 9.80
N ALA A 192 5.91 0.03 9.24
CA ALA A 192 6.61 -0.62 8.14
C ALA A 192 7.12 -2.01 8.54
N GLY A 193 7.19 -2.93 7.58
CA GLY A 193 7.77 -4.26 7.77
C GLY A 193 6.86 -5.28 8.46
N VAL A 194 5.60 -4.93 8.71
CA VAL A 194 4.58 -5.89 9.18
C VAL A 194 4.43 -7.01 8.14
N GLU A 195 4.58 -8.26 8.59
CA GLU A 195 4.40 -9.42 7.73
C GLU A 195 3.01 -10.01 7.95
N ILE A 196 2.31 -10.31 6.85
CA ILE A 196 1.12 -11.17 6.85
C ILE A 196 1.37 -12.40 5.98
N LYS A 197 1.06 -13.57 6.53
CA LYS A 197 1.05 -14.85 5.80
C LYS A 197 -0.39 -15.37 5.71
N ARG A 198 -0.79 -15.82 4.52
CA ARG A 198 -2.10 -16.43 4.24
C ARG A 198 -1.87 -17.82 3.66
N GLU A 199 -2.00 -18.83 4.48
CA GLU A 199 -1.68 -20.21 4.13
C GLU A 199 -2.94 -21.05 4.09
N GLY A 200 -3.49 -21.24 2.88
CA GLY A 200 -4.60 -22.15 2.65
C GLY A 200 -4.19 -23.58 2.94
N TYR A 201 -5.01 -24.31 3.72
CA TYR A 201 -4.70 -25.68 4.13
C TYR A 201 -5.85 -26.66 3.89
N GLN A 202 -7.06 -26.17 3.64
CA GLN A 202 -8.19 -26.97 3.18
C GLN A 202 -8.94 -26.20 2.06
N PRO A 203 -8.67 -26.49 0.78
CA PRO A 203 -9.33 -25.84 -0.35
C PRO A 203 -10.67 -26.50 -0.72
N GLU A 204 -11.42 -25.85 -1.61
CA GLU A 204 -12.61 -26.39 -2.31
C GLU A 204 -13.72 -26.91 -1.38
N VAL A 205 -13.98 -26.22 -0.26
CA VAL A 205 -15.14 -26.49 0.59
C VAL A 205 -16.37 -25.87 -0.06
N ASP A 206 -17.29 -26.72 -0.53
CA ASP A 206 -18.56 -26.32 -1.14
C ASP A 206 -19.63 -26.13 -0.06
N LEU A 207 -19.97 -24.87 0.21
CA LEU A 207 -20.93 -24.48 1.25
C LEU A 207 -22.35 -24.96 0.98
N GLN A 208 -22.72 -25.30 -0.27
CA GLN A 208 -24.03 -25.87 -0.56
C GLN A 208 -24.16 -27.32 -0.08
N LYS A 209 -23.02 -28.03 0.00
CA LYS A 209 -22.96 -29.44 0.42
C LYS A 209 -22.52 -29.59 1.87
N THR A 210 -21.62 -28.73 2.31
CA THR A 210 -20.99 -28.80 3.64
C THR A 210 -20.96 -27.42 4.29
N PRO A 211 -22.13 -26.83 4.60
CA PRO A 211 -22.20 -25.53 5.25
C PRO A 211 -21.72 -25.56 6.70
N THR A 212 -21.76 -26.74 7.35
CA THR A 212 -21.39 -26.93 8.76
C THR A 212 -20.18 -27.84 8.90
N PHE A 213 -19.22 -27.43 9.73
CA PHE A 213 -17.98 -28.14 9.98
C PHE A 213 -17.34 -27.71 11.31
N ARG A 214 -16.23 -28.36 11.69
CA ARG A 214 -15.48 -28.08 12.90
C ARG A 214 -14.23 -27.24 12.60
N LEU A 215 -13.98 -26.24 13.42
CA LEU A 215 -12.76 -25.44 13.41
C LEU A 215 -12.06 -25.53 14.78
N ARG A 216 -10.73 -25.51 14.75
CA ARG A 216 -9.88 -25.39 15.94
C ARG A 216 -8.82 -24.31 15.72
N LEU A 217 -8.57 -23.49 16.73
CA LEU A 217 -7.43 -22.58 16.79
C LEU A 217 -6.75 -22.70 18.15
N ALA A 218 -5.46 -22.99 18.13
CA ALA A 218 -4.68 -23.19 19.35
C ALA A 218 -3.43 -22.32 19.39
N ARG A 219 -3.05 -21.88 20.60
CA ARG A 219 -1.70 -21.42 20.96
C ARG A 219 -1.08 -22.49 21.86
N THR A 220 0.14 -22.89 21.52
CA THR A 220 0.96 -23.85 22.26
C THR A 220 2.35 -23.26 22.50
N ASP A 221 3.18 -23.96 23.28
CA ASP A 221 4.58 -23.56 23.50
C ASP A 221 5.45 -23.58 22.23
N GLN A 222 4.97 -24.19 21.14
CA GLN A 222 5.70 -24.26 19.87
C GLN A 222 5.21 -23.24 18.83
N GLY A 223 3.98 -22.73 18.99
CA GLY A 223 3.36 -21.82 18.04
C GLY A 223 1.85 -21.97 17.97
N PHE A 224 1.27 -21.60 16.84
CA PHE A 224 -0.18 -21.58 16.65
C PHE A 224 -0.63 -22.63 15.65
N THR A 225 -1.76 -23.29 15.90
CA THR A 225 -2.32 -24.30 14.98
C THR A 225 -3.76 -23.94 14.63
N ALA A 226 -4.03 -23.79 13.33
CA ALA A 226 -5.37 -23.74 12.77
C ALA A 226 -5.74 -25.13 12.22
N ALA A 227 -6.94 -25.61 12.48
CA ALA A 227 -7.39 -26.90 11.96
C ALA A 227 -8.88 -26.92 11.58
N TYR A 228 -9.19 -27.84 10.67
CA TYR A 228 -10.52 -28.10 10.14
C TYR A 228 -10.83 -29.59 10.20
N ALA A 229 -12.08 -29.95 10.47
CA ALA A 229 -12.60 -31.30 10.26
C ALA A 229 -14.07 -31.23 9.79
N PRO A 230 -14.53 -32.20 8.97
CA PRO A 230 -15.96 -32.36 8.69
C PRO A 230 -16.77 -32.53 10.00
N LEU A 231 -18.05 -32.13 9.97
CA LEU A 231 -18.94 -32.32 11.11
C LEU A 231 -19.02 -33.81 11.50
N GLY A 232 -18.91 -34.10 12.81
CA GLY A 232 -18.93 -35.48 13.33
C GLY A 232 -17.66 -36.30 13.05
N SER A 233 -16.59 -35.69 12.53
CA SER A 233 -15.30 -36.35 12.28
C SER A 233 -14.20 -35.79 13.17
N ASP A 234 -13.25 -36.65 13.55
CA ASP A 234 -11.99 -36.27 14.22
C ASP A 234 -10.79 -36.32 13.25
N ASN A 235 -11.03 -36.42 11.94
CA ASN A 235 -9.99 -36.32 10.92
C ASN A 235 -9.62 -34.85 10.70
N TRP A 236 -8.77 -34.32 11.58
CA TRP A 236 -8.30 -32.94 11.52
C TRP A 236 -7.23 -32.76 10.44
N VAL A 237 -7.44 -31.79 9.57
CA VAL A 237 -6.40 -31.21 8.70
C VAL A 237 -5.96 -29.91 9.32
N SER A 238 -4.65 -29.69 9.46
CA SER A 238 -4.13 -28.53 10.18
C SER A 238 -2.96 -27.85 9.48
N LYS A 239 -2.73 -26.61 9.90
CA LYS A 239 -1.58 -25.80 9.54
C LYS A 239 -1.06 -25.12 10.80
N THR A 240 0.26 -25.00 10.91
CA THR A 240 0.92 -24.53 12.12
C THR A 240 1.93 -23.43 11.80
N THR A 241 2.09 -22.49 12.73
CA THR A 241 3.20 -21.54 12.80
C THR A 241 4.19 -21.98 13.89
N ASN A 242 5.43 -21.49 13.82
CA ASN A 242 6.50 -21.87 14.76
C ASN A 242 6.95 -20.68 15.62
N ASP A 243 6.02 -19.80 16.00
CA ASP A 243 6.30 -18.54 16.68
C ASP A 243 5.30 -18.23 17.81
N PRO A 244 5.44 -18.86 19.00
CA PRO A 244 4.46 -18.77 20.09
C PRO A 244 4.40 -17.40 20.78
N HIS A 245 5.43 -16.56 20.55
CA HIS A 245 5.60 -15.20 21.07
C HIS A 245 4.97 -14.12 20.18
N ARG A 246 4.17 -14.50 19.18
CA ARG A 246 3.56 -13.55 18.23
C ARG A 246 2.58 -12.58 18.90
N VAL A 247 1.79 -13.07 19.85
CA VAL A 247 0.93 -12.23 20.69
C VAL A 247 1.69 -11.80 21.93
N THR A 248 1.08 -10.92 22.74
CA THR A 248 1.67 -10.31 23.94
C THR A 248 2.86 -9.38 23.66
N LYS A 249 2.89 -8.78 22.47
CA LYS A 249 3.91 -7.79 22.08
C LYS A 249 3.43 -6.37 22.33
N LEU A 250 2.14 -6.13 22.09
CA LEU A 250 1.47 -4.86 22.32
C LEU A 250 0.83 -4.80 23.72
N ASP A 251 0.30 -5.92 24.22
CA ASP A 251 -0.16 -6.08 25.60
C ASP A 251 0.60 -7.23 26.29
N PRO A 252 1.60 -6.93 27.14
CA PRO A 252 2.40 -7.99 27.77
C PRO A 252 1.64 -8.78 28.84
N GLU A 253 0.44 -8.35 29.25
CA GLU A 253 -0.32 -8.99 30.33
C GLU A 253 -1.35 -10.01 29.83
N GLY A 254 -1.71 -9.96 28.54
CA GLY A 254 -2.73 -10.85 28.01
C GLY A 254 -2.99 -10.67 26.53
N TYR A 255 -3.93 -11.46 26.02
CA TYR A 255 -4.37 -11.41 24.63
C TYR A 255 -5.83 -11.87 24.52
N TYR A 256 -6.40 -11.74 23.33
CA TYR A 256 -7.82 -11.98 23.08
C TYR A 256 -8.02 -13.19 22.17
N VAL A 257 -9.02 -14.01 22.49
CA VAL A 257 -9.40 -15.22 21.74
C VAL A 257 -10.90 -15.23 21.49
N GLY A 258 -11.34 -15.64 20.29
CA GLY A 258 -12.76 -15.72 20.00
C GLY A 258 -13.12 -15.95 18.53
N PHE A 259 -14.28 -15.42 18.15
CA PHE A 259 -14.96 -15.62 16.87
C PHE A 259 -15.13 -14.31 16.12
N PHE A 260 -14.78 -14.27 14.85
CA PHE A 260 -14.84 -13.04 14.07
C PHE A 260 -15.63 -13.20 12.76
N ALA A 261 -16.09 -12.07 12.25
CA ALA A 261 -16.53 -11.88 10.87
C ALA A 261 -16.00 -10.53 10.35
N SER A 262 -15.82 -10.44 9.03
CA SER A 262 -15.36 -9.25 8.31
C SER A 262 -15.93 -9.22 6.91
N ARG A 263 -16.27 -8.01 6.42
CA ARG A 263 -17.07 -7.75 5.21
C ARG A 263 -18.33 -8.62 5.21
N ASN A 264 -18.87 -8.91 4.03
CA ASN A 264 -20.08 -9.69 3.82
C ASN A 264 -19.91 -11.16 4.24
N ALA A 265 -19.94 -11.43 5.54
CA ALA A 265 -19.86 -12.77 6.09
C ALA A 265 -20.76 -12.90 7.33
N ARG A 266 -21.45 -14.04 7.42
CA ARG A 266 -22.24 -14.43 8.57
C ARG A 266 -22.04 -15.90 8.89
N ILE A 267 -21.74 -16.18 10.15
CA ILE A 267 -21.63 -17.55 10.67
C ILE A 267 -22.52 -17.76 11.89
N THR A 268 -23.00 -18.98 12.05
CA THR A 268 -23.58 -19.50 13.30
C THR A 268 -22.56 -20.38 14.00
N VAL A 269 -22.32 -20.13 15.28
CA VAL A 269 -21.53 -21.01 16.15
C VAL A 269 -22.50 -21.87 16.95
N ASN A 270 -22.55 -23.17 16.64
CA ASN A 270 -23.52 -24.11 17.21
C ASN A 270 -23.05 -24.64 18.56
N GLN A 271 -21.77 -24.97 18.64
CA GLN A 271 -21.09 -25.46 19.83
C GLN A 271 -19.66 -24.93 19.85
N ALA A 272 -19.11 -24.71 21.03
CA ALA A 272 -17.75 -24.27 21.21
C ALA A 272 -17.22 -24.61 22.60
N SER A 273 -15.89 -24.77 22.69
CA SER A 273 -15.18 -24.93 23.96
C SER A 273 -13.85 -24.19 23.91
N LEU A 274 -13.46 -23.62 25.05
CA LEU A 274 -12.15 -23.00 25.26
C LEU A 274 -11.46 -23.74 26.41
N THR A 275 -10.28 -24.29 26.14
CA THR A 275 -9.42 -24.91 27.16
C THR A 275 -8.18 -24.06 27.37
N LEU A 276 -7.81 -23.84 28.64
CA LEU A 276 -6.58 -23.15 29.02
C LEU A 276 -5.59 -24.13 29.64
N SER A 277 -4.30 -23.92 29.38
CA SER A 277 -3.21 -24.56 30.11
C SER A 277 -2.08 -23.56 30.35
N GLU A 278 -1.26 -23.79 31.36
CA GLU A 278 -0.06 -22.98 31.60
C GLU A 278 0.89 -23.11 30.41
N SER A 279 1.48 -22.00 29.99
CA SER A 279 2.50 -21.98 28.95
C SER A 279 3.90 -22.11 29.55
N GLN A 280 4.76 -22.81 28.83
CA GLN A 280 6.19 -22.96 29.09
C GLN A 280 6.93 -22.54 27.83
N LEU A 281 6.84 -21.25 27.52
CA LEU A 281 7.37 -20.73 26.27
C LEU A 281 8.90 -20.88 26.21
N PRO A 282 9.46 -21.26 25.05
CA PRO A 282 10.90 -21.21 24.85
C PRO A 282 11.39 -19.76 24.93
N ALA A 283 12.72 -19.57 24.96
CA ALA A 283 13.30 -18.23 24.87
C ALA A 283 12.74 -17.48 23.64
N ALA A 284 12.33 -16.22 23.84
CA ALA A 284 11.75 -15.43 22.77
C ALA A 284 12.78 -15.16 21.67
N GLN A 285 12.42 -15.49 20.43
CA GLN A 285 13.08 -14.97 19.25
C GLN A 285 12.31 -13.75 18.79
N GLU A 286 12.93 -12.58 18.82
CA GLU A 286 12.30 -11.36 18.33
C GLU A 286 12.00 -11.48 16.84
N PHE A 287 10.84 -10.97 16.44
CA PHE A 287 10.48 -10.90 15.03
C PHE A 287 11.44 -9.93 14.33
N ALA A 288 12.18 -10.44 13.36
CA ALA A 288 13.04 -9.63 12.50
C ALA A 288 12.33 -9.38 11.17
N VAL A 289 12.15 -8.11 10.83
CA VAL A 289 11.72 -7.72 9.49
C VAL A 289 12.74 -8.27 8.49
N LYS A 290 12.25 -8.93 7.44
CA LYS A 290 13.11 -9.48 6.39
C LYS A 290 13.87 -8.34 5.71
N ALA A 291 15.20 -8.37 5.81
CA ALA A 291 16.05 -7.42 5.11
C ALA A 291 15.93 -7.62 3.59
N MET A 292 15.86 -6.52 2.85
CA MET A 292 15.93 -6.55 1.39
C MET A 292 17.34 -6.98 0.96
N PRO A 293 17.47 -7.85 -0.06
CA PRO A 293 18.77 -8.17 -0.63
C PRO A 293 19.40 -6.90 -1.24
N LEU A 294 20.72 -6.93 -1.45
CA LEU A 294 21.39 -5.91 -2.25
C LEU A 294 20.76 -5.84 -3.65
N GLN A 295 20.38 -4.64 -4.05
CA GLN A 295 19.82 -4.32 -5.36
C GLN A 295 20.72 -3.31 -6.04
N ILE A 296 20.97 -3.55 -7.33
CA ILE A 296 21.74 -2.69 -8.20
C ILE A 296 20.91 -2.40 -9.43
N GLU A 297 20.82 -1.13 -9.80
CA GLU A 297 20.19 -0.68 -11.03
C GLU A 297 21.25 -0.05 -11.94
N ILE A 298 21.28 -0.50 -13.20
CA ILE A 298 22.16 0.05 -14.23
C ILE A 298 21.38 1.06 -15.07
N GLY A 299 21.86 2.30 -15.09
CA GLY A 299 21.26 3.41 -15.84
C GLY A 299 21.89 3.63 -17.22
N SER A 300 22.60 2.64 -17.77
CA SER A 300 23.36 2.77 -19.01
C SER A 300 23.10 1.65 -20.01
N ALA A 301 22.87 2.03 -21.27
CA ALA A 301 22.52 1.12 -22.34
C ALA A 301 23.73 0.29 -22.79
N PRO A 302 23.51 -0.95 -23.28
CA PRO A 302 24.57 -1.76 -23.89
C PRO A 302 24.98 -1.29 -25.29
N ILE A 303 24.46 -0.14 -25.75
CA ILE A 303 24.74 0.48 -27.05
C ILE A 303 25.19 1.92 -26.82
N SER A 304 26.11 2.41 -27.64
CA SER A 304 26.49 3.82 -27.65
C SER A 304 26.65 4.33 -29.08
N ALA A 305 26.01 5.46 -29.38
CA ALA A 305 26.14 6.13 -30.67
C ALA A 305 27.37 7.07 -30.74
N THR A 306 28.11 7.22 -29.64
CA THR A 306 29.26 8.14 -29.51
C THR A 306 30.45 7.44 -28.87
N ASP A 307 31.63 8.07 -28.97
CA ASP A 307 32.84 7.59 -28.30
C ASP A 307 32.86 7.98 -26.83
N ASP A 308 32.13 9.04 -26.47
CA ASP A 308 31.93 9.47 -25.09
C ASP A 308 30.73 8.74 -24.48
N TYR A 309 31.02 7.78 -23.60
CA TYR A 309 30.03 6.95 -22.90
C TYR A 309 29.97 7.30 -21.42
N VAL A 310 28.83 7.00 -20.80
CA VAL A 310 28.64 7.14 -19.36
C VAL A 310 28.11 5.83 -18.78
N PHE A 311 28.85 5.25 -17.84
CA PHE A 311 28.39 4.15 -17.01
C PHE A 311 27.67 4.71 -15.78
N GLN A 312 26.44 4.26 -15.53
CA GLN A 312 25.58 4.73 -14.46
C GLN A 312 25.11 3.57 -13.59
N LEU A 313 25.19 3.74 -12.28
CA LEU A 313 24.78 2.75 -11.30
C LEU A 313 24.21 3.42 -10.05
N ARG A 314 23.08 2.92 -9.55
CA ARG A 314 22.59 3.17 -8.18
C ARG A 314 22.30 1.86 -7.45
N SER A 315 22.17 1.93 -6.13
CA SER A 315 21.89 0.78 -5.28
C SER A 315 20.97 1.16 -4.12
N ASN A 316 20.29 0.18 -3.53
CA ASN A 316 19.53 0.38 -2.30
C ASN A 316 20.41 0.53 -1.05
N GLU A 317 21.69 0.19 -1.10
CA GLU A 317 22.61 0.39 0.02
C GLU A 317 23.78 1.30 -0.40
N SER A 318 24.28 2.09 0.54
CA SER A 318 25.51 2.86 0.33
C SER A 318 26.73 1.94 0.29
N GLY A 319 27.71 2.29 -0.55
CA GLY A 319 28.88 1.46 -0.77
C GLY A 319 29.91 2.09 -1.68
N THR A 320 30.69 1.25 -2.34
CA THR A 320 31.72 1.66 -3.29
C THR A 320 31.61 0.88 -4.60
N LEU A 321 31.84 1.58 -5.72
CA LEU A 321 31.91 1.04 -7.06
C LEU A 321 33.37 1.00 -7.53
N SER A 322 33.81 -0.16 -8.01
CA SER A 322 34.99 -0.29 -8.87
C SER A 322 34.56 -0.68 -10.27
N LEU A 323 35.15 -0.04 -11.28
CA LEU A 323 34.83 -0.21 -12.70
C LEU A 323 36.12 -0.40 -13.50
N SER A 324 36.14 -1.44 -14.32
CA SER A 324 37.24 -1.74 -15.25
C SER A 324 36.76 -1.74 -16.68
N GLN A 325 37.59 -1.23 -17.59
CA GLN A 325 37.39 -1.25 -19.03
C GLN A 325 38.41 -2.21 -19.65
N ASP A 326 37.94 -3.28 -20.31
CA ASP A 326 38.78 -4.32 -20.92
C ASP A 326 39.88 -4.85 -19.97
N GLY A 327 39.53 -5.05 -18.70
CA GLY A 327 40.46 -5.52 -17.66
C GLY A 327 41.34 -4.44 -17.01
N VAL A 328 41.25 -3.18 -17.44
CA VAL A 328 42.00 -2.05 -16.84
C VAL A 328 41.07 -1.24 -15.94
N VAL A 329 41.42 -1.06 -14.66
CA VAL A 329 40.63 -0.28 -13.71
C VAL A 329 40.60 1.19 -14.14
N ILE A 330 39.40 1.74 -14.39
CA ILE A 330 39.17 3.14 -14.78
C ILE A 330 38.51 3.98 -13.67
N ALA A 331 37.89 3.31 -12.70
CA ALA A 331 37.41 3.92 -11.46
C ALA A 331 37.58 2.92 -10.32
N ALA A 332 38.24 3.34 -9.24
CA ALA A 332 38.44 2.52 -8.05
C ALA A 332 37.67 3.12 -6.86
N GLU A 333 36.93 2.27 -6.15
CA GLU A 333 36.28 2.57 -4.87
C GLU A 333 35.48 3.89 -4.84
N ARG A 334 34.78 4.21 -5.93
CA ARG A 334 33.94 5.41 -6.01
C ARG A 334 32.77 5.25 -5.06
N LYS A 335 32.62 6.19 -4.11
CA LYS A 335 31.49 6.18 -3.17
C LYS A 335 30.16 6.32 -3.92
N VAL A 336 29.18 5.52 -3.52
CA VAL A 336 27.79 5.56 -3.96
C VAL A 336 26.92 5.69 -2.72
N GLN A 337 26.06 6.71 -2.67
CA GLN A 337 25.02 6.79 -1.66
C GLN A 337 23.80 5.99 -2.11
N ALA A 338 23.09 5.36 -1.18
CA ALA A 338 21.86 4.63 -1.49
C ALA A 338 20.87 5.53 -2.26
N GLY A 339 20.32 5.02 -3.36
CA GLY A 339 19.37 5.72 -4.23
C GLY A 339 19.99 6.71 -5.23
N GLU A 340 21.19 7.23 -4.97
CA GLU A 340 21.83 8.19 -5.86
C GLU A 340 22.49 7.52 -7.07
N MET A 341 22.22 8.05 -8.26
CA MET A 341 22.82 7.58 -9.51
C MET A 341 24.26 8.10 -9.63
N LEU A 342 25.25 7.23 -9.44
CA LEU A 342 26.66 7.53 -9.74
C LEU A 342 26.88 7.44 -11.24
N ALA A 343 27.58 8.42 -11.82
CA ALA A 343 28.00 8.42 -13.22
C ALA A 343 29.53 8.40 -13.36
N VAL A 344 30.05 7.54 -14.24
CA VAL A 344 31.47 7.43 -14.59
C VAL A 344 31.63 7.58 -16.10
N LYS A 345 32.43 8.56 -16.54
CA LYS A 345 32.74 8.76 -17.97
C LYS A 345 33.68 7.66 -18.47
N VAL A 346 33.43 7.16 -19.66
CA VAL A 346 34.19 6.10 -20.33
C VAL A 346 34.43 6.50 -21.79
N ALA A 347 35.67 6.39 -22.27
CA ALA A 347 36.01 6.62 -23.66
C ALA A 347 36.04 5.29 -24.44
N LEU A 348 35.16 5.12 -25.43
CA LEU A 348 35.00 3.90 -26.22
C LEU A 348 35.92 3.89 -27.45
N LYS A 349 37.02 3.14 -27.35
CA LYS A 349 38.03 3.03 -28.42
C LYS A 349 37.78 1.89 -29.40
N LYS A 350 37.00 0.88 -29.01
CA LYS A 350 36.74 -0.35 -29.77
C LYS A 350 35.26 -0.44 -30.16
N ALA A 351 34.97 -1.22 -31.21
CA ALA A 351 33.59 -1.51 -31.63
C ALA A 351 32.77 -2.16 -30.51
N GLU A 352 33.40 -3.03 -29.71
CA GLU A 352 32.86 -3.58 -28.48
C GLU A 352 33.82 -3.28 -27.33
N THR A 353 33.29 -2.83 -26.19
CA THR A 353 34.05 -2.52 -24.97
C THR A 353 33.43 -3.26 -23.79
N ALA A 354 34.23 -4.03 -23.08
CA ALA A 354 33.80 -4.71 -21.85
C ALA A 354 33.95 -3.80 -20.64
N LEU A 355 32.86 -3.61 -19.88
CA LEU A 355 32.86 -2.90 -18.61
C LEU A 355 32.53 -3.87 -17.47
N ASP A 356 33.53 -4.21 -16.67
CA ASP A 356 33.37 -5.08 -15.51
C ASP A 356 33.22 -4.20 -14.26
N TYR A 357 32.12 -4.37 -13.53
CA TYR A 357 31.84 -3.58 -12.32
C TYR A 357 31.74 -4.47 -11.09
N ARG A 358 32.16 -3.92 -9.95
CA ARG A 358 31.98 -4.51 -8.64
C ARG A 358 31.48 -3.44 -7.68
N PHE A 359 30.31 -3.68 -7.12
CA PHE A 359 29.75 -2.89 -6.04
C PHE A 359 29.97 -3.62 -4.71
N THR A 360 30.43 -2.91 -3.67
CA THR A 360 30.59 -3.46 -2.32
C THR A 360 29.96 -2.52 -1.30
N THR A 361 29.01 -3.02 -0.51
CA THR A 361 28.35 -2.26 0.56
C THR A 361 29.27 -2.06 1.75
N ALA A 362 28.95 -1.12 2.62
CA ALA A 362 29.68 -0.92 3.89
C ALA A 362 29.68 -2.17 4.80
N LYS A 363 28.72 -3.08 4.63
CA LYS A 363 28.62 -4.34 5.39
C LYS A 363 29.43 -5.49 4.78
N GLY A 364 30.13 -5.25 3.67
CA GLY A 364 30.94 -6.25 2.97
C GLY A 364 30.18 -7.11 1.97
N ASN A 365 28.87 -6.92 1.79
CA ASN A 365 28.13 -7.56 0.70
C ASN A 365 28.63 -7.00 -0.62
N ALA A 366 28.89 -7.87 -1.60
CA ALA A 366 29.35 -7.43 -2.91
C ALA A 366 28.62 -8.14 -4.03
N GLN A 367 28.39 -7.41 -5.11
CA GLN A 367 27.86 -7.92 -6.36
C GLN A 367 28.74 -7.41 -7.50
N ASN A 368 29.01 -8.27 -8.47
CA ASN A 368 29.78 -7.93 -9.66
C ASN A 368 29.08 -8.46 -10.89
N ASP A 369 29.19 -7.73 -11.99
CA ASP A 369 28.67 -8.13 -13.29
C ASP A 369 29.42 -7.40 -14.40
N LYS A 370 29.03 -7.67 -15.64
CA LYS A 370 29.66 -7.14 -16.85
C LYS A 370 28.64 -6.50 -17.78
N LEU A 371 28.95 -5.32 -18.29
CA LEU A 371 28.23 -4.66 -19.37
C LEU A 371 29.09 -4.65 -20.64
N LEU A 372 28.61 -5.28 -21.70
CA LEU A 372 29.24 -5.23 -23.01
C LEU A 372 28.62 -4.10 -23.83
N VAL A 373 29.39 -3.03 -24.07
CA VAL A 373 28.94 -1.84 -24.80
C VAL A 373 29.35 -1.96 -26.26
N ARG A 374 28.37 -1.85 -27.17
CA ARG A 374 28.58 -1.87 -28.63
C ARG A 374 28.42 -0.48 -29.23
N LYS A 375 29.35 -0.09 -30.09
CA LYS A 375 29.22 1.16 -30.84
C LYS A 375 28.24 0.99 -31.99
N ALA A 376 27.29 1.90 -32.08
CA ALA A 376 26.39 2.06 -33.22
C ALA A 376 26.68 3.39 -33.94
N ARG A 377 26.25 3.50 -35.19
CA ARG A 377 26.36 4.74 -35.97
C ARG A 377 24.98 5.10 -36.51
N TYR A 378 24.59 6.34 -36.32
CA TYR A 378 23.34 6.92 -36.79
C TYR A 378 23.62 8.19 -37.58
N ALA A 379 22.64 8.64 -38.36
CA ALA A 379 22.76 9.88 -39.13
C ALA A 379 23.03 11.09 -38.22
N ASP A 380 22.36 11.16 -37.07
CA ASP A 380 22.62 12.10 -35.99
C ASP A 380 22.36 11.42 -34.63
N ALA A 381 23.43 11.14 -33.88
CA ALA A 381 23.33 10.49 -32.57
C ALA A 381 22.58 11.33 -31.52
N ALA A 382 22.52 12.66 -31.68
CA ALA A 382 21.82 13.56 -30.77
C ALA A 382 20.35 13.76 -31.15
N ASN A 383 19.96 13.44 -32.39
CA ASN A 383 18.58 13.55 -32.88
C ASN A 383 18.19 12.25 -33.61
N LEU A 384 17.57 11.34 -32.86
CA LEU A 384 17.03 10.11 -33.42
C LEU A 384 15.55 10.27 -33.72
N TYR A 385 15.10 9.67 -34.81
CA TYR A 385 13.71 9.68 -35.24
C TYR A 385 13.15 8.27 -35.14
N ALA A 386 11.95 8.14 -34.59
CA ALA A 386 11.19 6.89 -34.58
C ALA A 386 9.81 7.07 -35.18
N ALA A 387 9.28 6.00 -35.76
CA ALA A 387 7.96 5.94 -36.38
C ALA A 387 7.28 4.59 -36.08
N PRO A 388 5.95 4.47 -36.17
CA PRO A 388 5.25 3.19 -35.95
C PRO A 388 5.74 2.05 -36.85
N GLN A 389 6.14 2.39 -38.08
CA GLN A 389 6.68 1.46 -39.07
C GLN A 389 8.20 1.59 -39.26
N GLY A 390 8.86 2.28 -38.31
CA GLY A 390 10.31 2.35 -38.27
C GLY A 390 10.93 0.98 -38.02
N LYS A 391 12.22 0.84 -38.33
CA LYS A 391 12.93 -0.44 -38.23
C LYS A 391 14.27 -0.30 -37.54
N ALA A 392 14.70 -1.33 -36.82
CA ALA A 392 15.97 -1.33 -36.10
C ALA A 392 17.19 -1.07 -36.99
N GLU A 393 17.15 -1.53 -38.25
CA GLU A 393 18.24 -1.38 -39.21
C GLU A 393 18.35 0.02 -39.85
N ASN A 394 17.37 0.89 -39.63
CA ASN A 394 17.39 2.24 -40.20
C ASN A 394 18.44 3.13 -39.51
N ASP A 395 18.85 4.22 -40.17
CA ASP A 395 19.93 5.10 -39.68
C ASP A 395 19.47 6.15 -38.65
N GLY A 396 18.18 6.15 -38.29
CA GLY A 396 17.60 7.05 -37.31
C GLY A 396 17.36 8.46 -37.82
N SER A 397 17.51 8.71 -39.12
CA SER A 397 17.11 9.97 -39.77
C SER A 397 15.59 10.09 -39.90
N GLN A 398 15.09 11.29 -40.20
CA GLN A 398 13.66 11.49 -40.48
C GLN A 398 13.19 10.68 -41.71
N GLN A 399 14.05 10.47 -42.71
CA GLN A 399 13.71 9.69 -43.92
C GLN A 399 13.72 8.18 -43.64
N HIS A 400 14.58 7.73 -42.74
CA HIS A 400 14.70 6.33 -42.32
C HIS A 400 14.62 6.25 -40.79
N PRO A 401 13.41 6.35 -40.21
CA PRO A 401 13.22 6.36 -38.76
C PRO A 401 13.40 4.95 -38.17
N LEU A 402 13.95 4.88 -36.96
CA LEU A 402 14.07 3.67 -36.18
C LEU A 402 12.71 3.18 -35.65
N ASP A 403 12.63 1.93 -35.22
CA ASP A 403 11.57 1.55 -34.28
C ASP A 403 11.83 2.20 -32.90
N PHE A 404 10.77 2.33 -32.10
CA PHE A 404 10.83 3.02 -30.81
C PHE A 404 11.88 2.42 -29.86
N ALA A 405 11.92 1.09 -29.75
CA ALA A 405 12.79 0.40 -28.80
C ALA A 405 14.28 0.59 -29.12
N THR A 406 14.63 0.50 -30.41
CA THR A 406 16.00 0.72 -30.89
C THR A 406 16.40 2.18 -30.69
N ALA A 407 15.52 3.14 -30.99
CA ALA A 407 15.79 4.55 -30.80
C ALA A 407 16.04 4.92 -29.33
N VAL A 408 15.21 4.42 -28.42
CA VAL A 408 15.34 4.65 -26.97
C VAL A 408 16.68 4.16 -26.41
N GLN A 409 17.10 2.95 -26.78
CA GLN A 409 18.37 2.38 -26.31
C GLN A 409 19.57 3.11 -26.90
N SER A 410 19.44 3.64 -28.11
CA SER A 410 20.53 4.22 -28.87
C SER A 410 20.76 5.70 -28.60
N LEU A 411 19.72 6.41 -28.14
CA LEU A 411 19.78 7.84 -27.89
C LEU A 411 20.81 8.16 -26.81
N THR A 412 21.77 9.04 -27.12
CA THR A 412 22.76 9.49 -26.16
C THR A 412 22.14 10.38 -25.07
N PRO A 413 22.66 10.39 -23.83
CA PRO A 413 22.25 11.37 -22.83
C PRO A 413 22.26 12.82 -23.39
N GLY A 414 21.22 13.59 -23.10
CA GLY A 414 21.02 14.95 -23.64
C GLY A 414 20.41 15.01 -25.04
N GLY A 415 20.31 13.88 -25.75
CA GLY A 415 19.72 13.81 -27.09
C GLY A 415 18.19 13.94 -27.08
N THR A 416 17.62 14.10 -28.27
CA THR A 416 16.17 14.13 -28.51
C THR A 416 15.74 12.96 -29.39
N LEU A 417 14.74 12.21 -28.91
CA LEU A 417 13.97 11.25 -29.69
C LEU A 417 12.73 11.94 -30.25
N TRP A 418 12.68 12.07 -31.58
CA TRP A 418 11.58 12.63 -32.33
C TRP A 418 10.63 11.52 -32.79
N LEU A 419 9.36 11.61 -32.42
CA LEU A 419 8.34 10.64 -32.83
C LEU A 419 7.52 11.19 -34.01
N ALA A 420 7.48 10.44 -35.10
CA ALA A 420 6.53 10.68 -36.17
C ALA A 420 5.10 10.41 -35.68
N ALA A 421 4.12 11.12 -36.24
CA ALA A 421 2.71 10.90 -35.94
C ALA A 421 2.29 9.45 -36.22
N GLY A 422 1.36 8.95 -35.41
CA GLY A 422 0.74 7.63 -35.56
C GLY A 422 0.63 6.87 -34.24
N ASP A 423 0.02 5.69 -34.34
CA ASP A 423 -0.19 4.76 -33.24
C ASP A 423 1.04 3.89 -32.99
N TYR A 424 1.56 3.92 -31.77
CA TYR A 424 2.60 3.04 -31.28
C TYR A 424 1.99 1.99 -30.35
N PRO A 425 2.54 0.77 -30.32
CA PRO A 425 2.20 -0.20 -29.28
C PRO A 425 2.66 0.30 -27.90
N LEU A 426 2.50 -0.53 -26.86
CA LEU A 426 3.06 -0.27 -25.53
C LEU A 426 4.53 0.16 -25.64
N ALA A 427 4.80 1.40 -25.24
CA ALA A 427 6.14 1.98 -25.26
C ALA A 427 6.88 1.65 -23.96
N VAL A 428 8.13 1.19 -24.05
CA VAL A 428 8.95 0.90 -22.86
C VAL A 428 10.26 1.68 -22.93
N ILE A 429 10.53 2.47 -21.90
CA ILE A 429 11.81 3.14 -21.67
C ILE A 429 12.46 2.50 -20.44
N PRO A 430 13.31 1.47 -20.62
CA PRO A 430 13.86 0.68 -19.51
C PRO A 430 14.89 1.48 -18.71
N ALA A 431 15.18 1.08 -17.47
CA ALA A 431 16.12 1.77 -16.58
C ALA A 431 17.50 2.07 -17.24
N VAL A 432 18.00 1.13 -18.04
CA VAL A 432 19.26 1.25 -18.80
C VAL A 432 19.27 2.40 -19.82
N ALA A 433 18.10 2.90 -20.22
CA ALA A 433 17.97 4.00 -21.17
C ALA A 433 17.96 5.39 -20.49
N SER A 434 18.37 5.49 -19.23
CA SER A 434 18.40 6.76 -18.47
C SER A 434 19.27 7.86 -19.11
N GLY A 435 18.85 9.11 -18.93
CA GLY A 435 19.72 10.27 -19.12
C GLY A 435 20.69 10.44 -17.95
N THR A 436 21.28 11.62 -17.82
CA THR A 436 22.04 12.01 -16.61
C THR A 436 21.42 13.25 -15.97
N ALA A 437 21.73 13.54 -14.71
CA ALA A 437 21.22 14.72 -13.99
C ALA A 437 21.46 16.07 -14.70
N THR A 438 22.49 16.17 -15.54
CA THR A 438 22.80 17.40 -16.31
C THR A 438 22.47 17.27 -17.80
N HIS A 439 22.14 16.07 -18.28
CA HIS A 439 21.85 15.76 -19.68
C HIS A 439 20.67 14.79 -19.74
N ALA A 440 19.49 15.29 -19.35
CA ALA A 440 18.24 14.55 -19.49
C ALA A 440 17.96 14.26 -20.97
N LYS A 441 17.48 13.06 -21.28
CA LYS A 441 17.04 12.71 -22.64
C LYS A 441 15.66 13.30 -22.91
N LYS A 442 15.38 13.62 -24.16
CA LYS A 442 14.10 14.23 -24.55
C LYS A 442 13.30 13.29 -25.43
N LEU A 443 11.99 13.23 -25.22
CA LEU A 443 11.04 12.64 -26.15
C LEU A 443 10.09 13.75 -26.63
N ARG A 444 9.99 13.93 -27.94
CA ARG A 444 9.18 14.98 -28.57
C ARG A 444 8.44 14.42 -29.79
N PRO A 445 7.19 14.82 -30.05
CA PRO A 445 6.57 14.52 -31.33
C PRO A 445 7.08 15.49 -32.41
N LEU A 446 7.05 15.06 -33.67
CA LEU A 446 7.34 15.92 -34.84
C LEU A 446 6.16 16.84 -35.24
N GLY A 447 5.02 16.68 -34.57
CA GLY A 447 3.76 17.37 -34.83
C GLY A 447 2.69 16.86 -33.86
N GLU A 448 1.43 16.92 -34.25
CA GLU A 448 0.34 16.30 -33.48
C GLU A 448 0.15 14.82 -33.87
N GLY A 449 -0.56 14.06 -33.03
CA GLY A 449 -1.03 12.71 -33.38
C GLY A 449 -0.09 11.56 -33.02
N VAL A 450 0.81 11.73 -32.04
CA VAL A 450 1.56 10.61 -31.44
C VAL A 450 0.72 9.97 -30.34
N VAL A 451 0.32 8.72 -30.54
CA VAL A 451 -0.52 7.95 -29.59
C VAL A 451 0.22 6.67 -29.19
N LEU A 452 0.42 6.44 -27.90
CA LEU A 452 1.04 5.23 -27.37
C LEU A 452 -0.01 4.36 -26.68
N ARG A 453 -0.05 3.06 -26.98
CA ARG A 453 -0.98 2.10 -26.33
C ARG A 453 -0.43 1.61 -24.98
N GLY A 454 -0.18 2.58 -24.10
CA GLY A 454 0.54 2.44 -22.83
C GLY A 454 1.96 2.93 -22.88
N MET A 455 2.51 3.23 -21.70
CA MET A 455 3.91 3.58 -21.54
C MET A 455 4.49 3.11 -20.20
N GLU A 456 5.64 2.46 -20.22
CA GLU A 456 6.43 2.10 -19.04
C GLU A 456 7.73 2.94 -19.03
N LEU A 457 7.86 3.84 -18.06
CA LEU A 457 9.01 4.71 -17.84
C LEU A 457 9.78 4.26 -16.60
N GLU A 458 10.69 3.32 -16.80
CA GLU A 458 11.62 2.83 -15.77
C GLU A 458 12.89 3.68 -15.71
N ALA A 459 13.25 4.33 -16.82
CA ALA A 459 14.39 5.22 -16.90
C ALA A 459 14.22 6.47 -16.04
N SER A 460 15.36 7.00 -15.62
CA SER A 460 15.49 8.29 -14.95
C SER A 460 16.00 9.37 -15.90
N TYR A 461 15.78 10.63 -15.54
CA TYR A 461 16.26 11.81 -16.29
C TYR A 461 15.75 11.87 -17.74
N TRP A 462 14.44 11.69 -17.93
CA TRP A 462 13.74 11.96 -19.18
C TRP A 462 12.86 13.20 -19.08
N ASP A 463 12.83 13.97 -20.15
CA ASP A 463 11.90 15.08 -20.39
C ASP A 463 11.01 14.68 -21.56
N ILE A 464 9.73 14.42 -21.29
CA ILE A 464 8.76 13.88 -22.24
C ILE A 464 7.65 14.91 -22.42
N GLN A 465 7.32 15.26 -23.67
CA GLN A 465 6.29 16.28 -23.91
C GLN A 465 5.36 15.94 -25.06
N GLY A 466 4.10 16.33 -24.93
CA GLY A 466 3.15 16.43 -26.05
C GLY A 466 2.72 15.08 -26.65
N ILE A 467 2.68 14.02 -25.85
CA ILE A 467 2.22 12.69 -26.29
C ILE A 467 0.85 12.34 -25.70
N THR A 468 0.13 11.47 -26.40
CA THR A 468 -1.09 10.84 -25.90
C THR A 468 -0.82 9.38 -25.53
N VAL A 469 -1.39 8.92 -24.43
CA VAL A 469 -1.35 7.52 -23.97
C VAL A 469 -2.77 7.00 -23.77
N THR A 470 -3.05 5.79 -24.24
CA THR A 470 -4.38 5.18 -24.13
C THR A 470 -4.32 3.66 -23.99
N GLU A 471 -5.47 3.02 -23.71
CA GLU A 471 -5.69 1.59 -23.49
C GLU A 471 -5.00 1.01 -22.25
N LYS A 472 -3.75 1.38 -22.00
CA LYS A 472 -2.95 1.01 -20.83
C LYS A 472 -2.44 2.27 -20.13
N SER A 473 -2.11 2.15 -18.85
CA SER A 473 -1.51 3.24 -18.07
C SER A 473 -0.21 3.77 -18.67
N LEU A 474 0.09 5.03 -18.36
CA LEU A 474 1.46 5.52 -18.29
C LEU A 474 1.99 5.27 -16.87
N ARG A 475 2.93 4.35 -16.72
CA ARG A 475 3.54 3.97 -15.43
C ARG A 475 4.98 4.44 -15.35
N ILE A 476 5.31 5.08 -14.23
CA ILE A 476 6.61 5.68 -13.95
C ILE A 476 7.19 5.01 -12.70
N THR A 477 8.31 4.31 -12.87
CA THR A 477 9.08 3.71 -11.78
C THR A 477 10.47 4.35 -11.65
N GLY A 478 10.91 5.10 -12.68
CA GLY A 478 12.13 5.90 -12.65
C GLY A 478 12.01 7.20 -11.85
N SER A 479 13.14 7.89 -11.69
CA SER A 479 13.25 9.13 -10.91
C SER A 479 13.69 10.32 -11.78
N HIS A 480 13.45 11.54 -11.29
CA HIS A 480 13.92 12.78 -11.94
C HIS A 480 13.42 12.96 -13.38
N ASN A 481 12.23 12.45 -13.70
CA ASN A 481 11.61 12.66 -14.99
C ASN A 481 10.70 13.90 -14.97
N HIS A 482 10.56 14.55 -16.13
CA HIS A 482 9.61 15.63 -16.36
C HIS A 482 8.67 15.23 -17.49
N LEU A 483 7.38 15.16 -17.21
CA LEU A 483 6.33 14.91 -18.19
C LEU A 483 5.47 16.17 -18.30
N ASP A 484 5.39 16.76 -19.49
CA ASP A 484 4.71 18.04 -19.72
C ASP A 484 3.74 17.95 -20.90
N ARG A 485 2.50 18.41 -20.74
CA ARG A 485 1.46 18.31 -21.79
C ARG A 485 1.26 16.88 -22.29
N VAL A 486 1.24 15.92 -21.36
CA VAL A 486 0.88 14.53 -21.65
C VAL A 486 -0.62 14.35 -21.44
N VAL A 487 -1.28 13.62 -22.34
CA VAL A 487 -2.69 13.25 -22.20
C VAL A 487 -2.78 11.74 -22.02
N ALA A 488 -3.37 11.27 -20.92
CA ALA A 488 -3.61 9.84 -20.69
C ALA A 488 -5.10 9.55 -20.54
N HIS A 489 -5.68 8.75 -21.42
CA HIS A 489 -7.12 8.52 -21.42
C HIS A 489 -7.54 7.10 -21.75
N HIS A 490 -8.70 6.69 -21.24
CA HIS A 490 -9.27 5.36 -21.52
C HIS A 490 -8.26 4.23 -21.25
N ALA A 491 -7.42 4.38 -20.22
CA ALA A 491 -6.60 3.29 -19.72
C ALA A 491 -7.48 2.25 -19.02
N ASP A 492 -7.06 0.98 -19.08
CA ASP A 492 -7.71 -0.14 -18.39
C ASP A 492 -7.38 -0.24 -16.89
N ASP A 493 -6.74 0.80 -16.36
CA ASP A 493 -6.43 1.09 -14.97
C ASP A 493 -6.19 2.61 -14.90
N THR A 494 -5.50 3.12 -13.88
CA THR A 494 -5.11 4.52 -13.71
C THR A 494 -4.43 5.10 -14.95
N GLY A 495 -4.73 6.35 -15.30
CA GLY A 495 -4.12 7.01 -16.47
C GLY A 495 -2.62 7.25 -16.32
N ILE A 496 -2.20 8.05 -15.34
CA ILE A 496 -0.78 8.33 -15.05
C ILE A 496 -0.45 7.88 -13.63
N VAL A 497 0.49 6.94 -13.48
CA VAL A 497 0.87 6.36 -12.18
C VAL A 497 2.37 6.44 -11.92
N ILE A 498 2.75 7.09 -10.82
CA ILE A 498 4.08 6.97 -10.20
C ILE A 498 3.95 5.96 -9.05
N SER A 499 4.69 4.85 -9.13
CA SER A 499 4.69 3.81 -8.11
C SER A 499 5.98 2.98 -8.21
N SER A 500 6.36 2.26 -7.15
CA SER A 500 7.50 1.33 -7.23
C SER A 500 7.08 -0.13 -7.05
N PRO A 501 7.82 -1.08 -7.65
CA PRO A 501 7.59 -2.51 -7.46
C PRO A 501 7.55 -2.91 -5.99
N ALA A 502 6.76 -3.95 -5.64
CA ALA A 502 6.63 -4.45 -4.27
C ALA A 502 7.95 -4.93 -3.65
N ASN A 503 8.93 -5.29 -4.49
CA ASN A 503 10.25 -5.71 -4.09
C ASN A 503 11.31 -4.62 -4.24
N ALA A 504 10.95 -3.36 -4.52
CA ALA A 504 11.90 -2.25 -4.54
C ALA A 504 12.13 -1.73 -3.12
N ASP A 505 13.39 -1.67 -2.70
CA ASP A 505 13.75 -1.09 -1.41
C ASP A 505 13.64 0.45 -1.44
N ARG A 506 13.44 1.07 -0.28
CA ARG A 506 13.06 2.49 -0.13
C ARG A 506 13.96 3.48 -0.86
N PRO A 507 15.29 3.34 -0.87
CA PRO A 507 16.16 4.27 -1.60
C PRO A 507 15.99 4.22 -3.12
N LEU A 508 15.38 3.15 -3.66
CA LEU A 508 15.11 2.97 -5.09
C LEU A 508 13.68 3.35 -5.47
N TRP A 509 12.87 3.86 -4.55
CA TRP A 509 11.51 4.29 -4.86
C TRP A 509 11.50 5.48 -5.82
N ALA A 510 10.57 5.46 -6.77
CA ALA A 510 10.36 6.52 -7.76
C ALA A 510 10.22 7.89 -7.07
N SER A 511 11.08 8.84 -7.44
CA SER A 511 11.29 10.08 -6.70
C SER A 511 11.60 11.25 -7.64
N HIS A 512 11.33 12.46 -7.17
CA HIS A 512 11.67 13.70 -7.88
C HIS A 512 11.11 13.81 -9.31
N ASN A 513 10.00 13.14 -9.61
CA ASN A 513 9.32 13.30 -10.89
C ASN A 513 8.41 14.55 -10.87
N LEU A 514 8.37 15.28 -11.98
CA LEU A 514 7.46 16.39 -12.21
C LEU A 514 6.49 16.03 -13.32
N ILE A 515 5.20 16.05 -13.02
CA ILE A 515 4.13 15.98 -14.02
C ILE A 515 3.52 17.37 -14.12
N SER A 516 3.47 17.96 -15.32
CA SER A 516 2.94 19.31 -15.51
C SER A 516 2.04 19.47 -16.73
N HIS A 517 1.07 20.39 -16.64
CA HIS A 517 0.15 20.74 -17.75
C HIS A 517 -0.48 19.51 -18.44
N SER A 518 -0.66 18.43 -17.69
CA SER A 518 -1.04 17.12 -18.22
C SER A 518 -2.49 16.84 -17.89
N GLU A 519 -3.15 16.04 -18.72
CA GLU A 519 -4.56 15.71 -18.61
C GLU A 519 -4.73 14.20 -18.45
N SER A 520 -5.65 13.78 -17.57
CA SER A 520 -6.02 12.37 -17.50
C SER A 520 -7.50 12.13 -17.27
N TYR A 521 -8.12 11.32 -18.13
CA TYR A 521 -9.57 11.19 -18.15
C TYR A 521 -10.14 9.87 -18.67
N ALA A 522 -11.38 9.59 -18.28
CA ALA A 522 -12.15 8.42 -18.73
C ALA A 522 -11.43 7.08 -18.52
N ASN A 523 -10.54 7.00 -17.53
CA ASN A 523 -9.84 5.78 -17.19
C ASN A 523 -10.75 4.85 -16.38
N LYS A 524 -10.66 3.54 -16.66
CA LYS A 524 -11.63 2.57 -16.16
C LYS A 524 -11.03 1.17 -16.04
N ASP A 525 -10.89 0.68 -14.80
CA ASP A 525 -10.54 -0.71 -14.53
C ASP A 525 -11.78 -1.62 -14.60
N PRO A 526 -11.62 -2.93 -14.88
CA PRO A 526 -12.76 -3.87 -14.90
C PRO A 526 -13.54 -3.94 -13.58
N GLY A 527 -12.88 -3.63 -12.46
CA GLY A 527 -13.48 -3.60 -11.13
C GLY A 527 -14.27 -2.34 -10.81
N LEU A 528 -14.11 -1.27 -11.60
CA LEU A 528 -14.73 0.06 -11.39
C LEU A 528 -14.38 0.72 -10.06
N ILE A 529 -13.17 0.46 -9.53
CA ILE A 529 -12.80 0.86 -8.16
C ILE A 529 -11.33 1.25 -8.00
N ASN A 530 -10.52 1.29 -9.07
CA ASN A 530 -9.07 1.54 -8.95
C ASN A 530 -8.50 2.54 -9.98
N ALA A 531 -9.19 2.80 -11.09
CA ALA A 531 -8.64 3.62 -12.15
C ALA A 531 -8.80 5.13 -11.88
N ASP A 532 -7.72 5.73 -11.39
CA ASP A 532 -7.61 7.17 -11.15
C ASP A 532 -7.19 7.94 -12.40
N GLY A 533 -7.27 9.28 -12.34
CA GLY A 533 -6.56 10.14 -13.30
C GLY A 533 -5.06 10.13 -13.05
N PHE A 534 -4.65 10.63 -11.89
CA PHE A 534 -3.25 10.68 -11.45
C PHE A 534 -3.06 9.93 -10.13
N ALA A 535 -2.13 8.98 -10.10
CA ALA A 535 -1.75 8.30 -8.87
C ALA A 535 -0.26 8.46 -8.56
N VAL A 536 0.07 8.86 -7.33
CA VAL A 536 1.44 8.87 -6.79
C VAL A 536 1.41 8.05 -5.50
N LYS A 537 1.30 6.73 -5.68
CA LYS A 537 0.87 5.79 -4.65
C LYS A 537 1.75 4.55 -4.59
N MET A 538 1.72 3.89 -3.43
CA MET A 538 2.41 2.61 -3.16
C MET A 538 3.93 2.63 -3.44
N ARG A 539 4.72 2.89 -2.40
CA ARG A 539 6.20 2.92 -2.43
C ARG A 539 6.73 4.02 -3.35
N VAL A 540 6.40 5.28 -3.04
CA VAL A 540 6.94 6.45 -3.76
C VAL A 540 7.89 7.23 -2.86
N GLY A 541 9.01 7.67 -3.44
CA GLY A 541 10.01 8.47 -2.76
C GLY A 541 9.62 9.95 -2.67
N GLU A 542 10.55 10.75 -2.14
CA GLU A 542 10.37 12.19 -1.95
C GLU A 542 10.33 12.98 -3.27
N GLY A 543 9.77 14.19 -3.20
CA GLY A 543 9.98 15.22 -4.22
C GLY A 543 9.16 15.07 -5.51
N ASN A 544 8.22 14.12 -5.55
CA ASN A 544 7.28 14.01 -6.66
C ASN A 544 6.28 15.20 -6.64
N ARG A 545 6.01 15.79 -7.80
CA ARG A 545 5.17 17.00 -7.95
C ARG A 545 4.22 16.89 -9.13
N LEU A 546 3.01 17.40 -8.95
CA LEU A 546 1.98 17.54 -9.99
C LEU A 546 1.56 19.01 -10.08
N VAL A 547 1.69 19.62 -11.25
CA VAL A 547 1.50 21.07 -11.42
C VAL A 547 0.62 21.37 -12.63
N ALA A 548 -0.48 22.08 -12.44
CA ALA A 548 -1.42 22.39 -13.53
C ALA A 548 -1.95 21.13 -14.23
N CYS A 549 -2.21 20.07 -13.47
CA CYS A 549 -2.78 18.83 -13.98
C CYS A 549 -4.32 18.92 -14.00
N PHE A 550 -4.95 18.31 -14.99
CA PHE A 550 -6.40 18.25 -15.12
C PHE A 550 -6.89 16.80 -15.16
N SER A 551 -7.70 16.41 -14.18
CA SER A 551 -8.27 15.07 -14.07
C SER A 551 -9.78 15.09 -14.16
N HIS A 552 -10.38 14.28 -15.05
CA HIS A 552 -11.84 14.24 -15.14
C HIS A 552 -12.45 12.91 -15.60
N ASP A 553 -13.69 12.66 -15.19
CA ASP A 553 -14.51 11.52 -15.64
C ASP A 553 -13.84 10.13 -15.45
N ASN A 554 -12.92 9.99 -14.48
CA ASN A 554 -12.30 8.70 -14.12
C ASN A 554 -13.23 7.89 -13.20
N VAL A 555 -13.11 6.56 -13.23
CA VAL A 555 -13.99 5.65 -12.48
C VAL A 555 -13.71 5.60 -10.97
N ASP A 556 -12.51 6.02 -10.54
CA ASP A 556 -12.15 6.17 -9.13
C ASP A 556 -11.85 7.65 -8.81
N ASP A 557 -10.62 8.00 -8.44
CA ASP A 557 -10.30 9.36 -8.01
C ASP A 557 -9.66 10.23 -9.10
N GLY A 558 -9.68 11.54 -8.91
CA GLY A 558 -8.90 12.47 -9.73
C GLY A 558 -7.40 12.37 -9.42
N PHE A 559 -7.06 12.47 -8.14
CA PHE A 559 -5.69 12.37 -7.63
C PHE A 559 -5.64 11.41 -6.44
N ASP A 560 -4.84 10.34 -6.52
CA ASP A 560 -4.70 9.33 -5.47
C ASP A 560 -3.26 9.23 -4.92
N LEU A 561 -3.10 9.53 -3.62
CA LEU A 561 -1.85 9.43 -2.87
C LEU A 561 -1.83 8.23 -1.89
N PHE A 562 -2.62 7.20 -2.17
CA PHE A 562 -2.77 6.03 -1.30
C PHE A 562 -1.45 5.38 -0.90
N ASN A 563 -1.41 4.85 0.33
CA ASN A 563 -0.28 4.14 0.85
C ASN A 563 -0.70 3.00 1.77
N LYS A 564 0.17 1.99 1.90
CA LYS A 564 -0.06 0.83 2.75
C LYS A 564 0.83 0.88 3.98
N ILE A 565 0.28 0.51 5.14
CA ILE A 565 1.02 0.51 6.41
C ILE A 565 2.33 -0.30 6.32
N GLU A 566 2.30 -1.49 5.72
CA GLU A 566 3.47 -2.39 5.67
C GLU A 566 4.64 -1.83 4.85
N ASP A 567 4.36 -0.98 3.86
CA ASP A 567 5.39 -0.32 3.06
C ASP A 567 6.09 0.80 3.88
N GLY A 568 5.44 1.32 4.93
CA GLY A 568 5.85 2.53 5.63
C GLY A 568 5.41 3.81 4.91
N PRO A 569 5.68 5.01 5.45
CA PRO A 569 5.23 6.26 4.85
C PRO A 569 5.80 6.44 3.43
N ASN A 570 4.99 6.93 2.50
CA ASN A 570 5.45 7.46 1.22
C ASN A 570 6.25 8.74 1.45
N GLY A 571 7.02 9.14 0.44
CA GLY A 571 7.58 10.49 0.37
C GLY A 571 6.49 11.53 0.20
N LYS A 572 6.80 12.77 0.59
CA LYS A 572 5.90 13.91 0.41
C LYS A 572 5.66 14.17 -1.07
N VAL A 573 4.40 14.39 -1.40
CA VAL A 573 3.91 14.76 -2.73
C VAL A 573 3.32 16.16 -2.66
N ILE A 574 3.58 16.97 -3.68
CA ILE A 574 3.08 18.35 -3.80
C ILE A 574 2.20 18.43 -5.05
N ILE A 575 0.96 18.91 -4.88
CA ILE A 575 0.01 19.13 -5.96
C ILE A 575 -0.32 20.63 -6.02
N GLU A 576 -0.15 21.26 -7.17
CA GLU A 576 -0.29 22.71 -7.33
C GLU A 576 -1.15 23.05 -8.56
N ASN A 577 -2.02 24.06 -8.42
CA ASN A 577 -2.77 24.65 -9.52
C ASN A 577 -3.58 23.63 -10.36
N SER A 578 -4.04 22.55 -9.74
CA SER A 578 -4.60 21.39 -10.45
C SER A 578 -6.11 21.29 -10.30
N VAL A 579 -6.78 20.62 -11.24
CA VAL A 579 -8.25 20.53 -11.30
C VAL A 579 -8.70 19.07 -11.31
N ALA A 580 -9.67 18.73 -10.47
CA ALA A 580 -10.34 17.44 -10.45
C ALA A 580 -11.85 17.63 -10.67
N LEU A 581 -12.38 17.12 -11.79
CA LEU A 581 -13.76 17.36 -12.23
C LEU A 581 -14.51 16.05 -12.51
N ARG A 582 -15.65 15.83 -11.85
CA ARG A 582 -16.57 14.71 -12.17
C ARG A 582 -15.92 13.33 -12.21
N ASN A 583 -14.89 13.09 -11.40
CA ASN A 583 -14.45 11.72 -11.14
C ASN A 583 -15.54 11.03 -10.31
N VAL A 584 -15.73 9.73 -10.50
CA VAL A 584 -16.81 8.98 -9.83
C VAL A 584 -16.63 9.00 -8.30
N ASN A 585 -15.40 9.01 -7.81
CA ASN A 585 -15.09 9.08 -6.38
C ASN A 585 -14.53 10.45 -5.99
N ASN A 586 -13.30 10.54 -5.50
CA ASN A 586 -12.79 11.77 -4.89
C ASN A 586 -12.13 12.69 -5.93
N GLY A 587 -12.07 13.99 -5.64
CA GLY A 587 -11.21 14.93 -6.36
C GLY A 587 -9.75 14.70 -6.02
N PHE A 588 -9.40 14.91 -4.74
CA PHE A 588 -8.05 14.78 -4.20
C PHE A 588 -8.03 13.87 -2.96
N LYS A 589 -7.57 12.62 -3.13
CA LYS A 589 -7.32 11.65 -2.06
C LYS A 589 -5.88 11.78 -1.57
N LEU A 590 -5.70 12.38 -0.38
CA LEU A 590 -4.39 12.80 0.14
C LEU A 590 -3.73 11.79 1.10
N GLY A 591 -4.01 10.49 0.94
CA GLY A 591 -3.29 9.43 1.65
C GLY A 591 -4.06 8.12 1.77
N GLY A 592 -3.74 7.33 2.80
CA GLY A 592 -4.33 6.00 2.99
C GLY A 592 -3.92 5.33 4.30
N GLU A 593 -4.77 4.41 4.77
CA GLU A 593 -4.52 3.45 5.85
C GLU A 593 -3.91 4.03 7.16
N GLY A 594 -4.24 5.25 7.57
CA GLY A 594 -3.76 5.75 8.86
C GLY A 594 -2.30 6.21 8.87
N LEU A 595 -1.59 6.17 7.74
CA LEU A 595 -0.17 6.53 7.68
C LEU A 595 0.03 8.05 7.57
N PRO A 596 0.77 8.67 8.50
CA PRO A 596 1.03 10.11 8.46
C PRO A 596 2.05 10.45 7.37
N VAL A 597 1.62 11.22 6.36
CA VAL A 597 2.50 11.83 5.35
C VAL A 597 2.08 13.28 5.14
N ALA A 598 3.04 14.19 5.17
CA ALA A 598 2.81 15.64 5.08
C ALA A 598 2.66 16.13 3.63
N HIS A 599 1.74 15.55 2.86
CA HIS A 599 1.41 15.98 1.50
C HIS A 599 0.93 17.44 1.45
N GLN A 600 1.07 18.08 0.30
CA GLN A 600 0.63 19.45 0.06
C GLN A 600 -0.29 19.53 -1.15
N VAL A 601 -1.37 20.30 -1.02
CA VAL A 601 -2.22 20.70 -2.13
C VAL A 601 -2.50 22.19 -2.06
N THR A 602 -2.22 22.91 -3.14
CA THR A 602 -2.32 24.38 -3.17
C THR A 602 -2.91 24.90 -4.47
N ASN A 603 -3.77 25.92 -4.37
CA ASN A 603 -4.42 26.60 -5.50
C ASN A 603 -5.18 25.63 -6.43
N SER A 604 -5.70 24.53 -5.90
CA SER A 604 -6.37 23.49 -6.68
C SER A 604 -7.89 23.54 -6.55
N LEU A 605 -8.59 22.92 -7.50
CA LEU A 605 -10.04 23.02 -7.67
C LEU A 605 -10.67 21.63 -7.81
N ALA A 606 -11.61 21.29 -6.92
CA ALA A 606 -12.39 20.05 -6.98
C ALA A 606 -13.86 20.35 -7.27
N ILE A 607 -14.39 19.85 -8.39
CA ILE A 607 -15.75 20.17 -8.85
C ILE A 607 -16.53 18.88 -9.16
N GLU A 608 -17.73 18.78 -8.60
CA GLU A 608 -18.73 17.76 -8.98
C GLU A 608 -18.23 16.30 -8.96
N ASN A 609 -17.21 15.99 -8.15
CA ASN A 609 -16.78 14.59 -7.99
C ASN A 609 -17.86 13.82 -7.20
N GLY A 610 -18.03 12.53 -7.50
CA GLY A 610 -19.12 11.69 -6.97
C GLY A 610 -18.96 11.25 -5.51
N MET A 611 -17.82 11.56 -4.89
CA MET A 611 -17.63 11.51 -3.43
C MET A 611 -17.10 12.85 -2.90
N ASP A 612 -15.84 12.90 -2.46
CA ASP A 612 -15.29 14.03 -1.72
C ASP A 612 -14.48 14.97 -2.63
N GLY A 613 -14.49 16.27 -2.36
CA GLY A 613 -13.60 17.22 -3.05
C GLY A 613 -12.14 17.01 -2.64
N PHE A 614 -11.84 17.29 -1.37
CA PHE A 614 -10.53 17.03 -0.75
C PHE A 614 -10.71 16.14 0.48
N THR A 615 -10.00 15.02 0.52
CA THR A 615 -10.09 14.03 1.60
C THR A 615 -8.70 13.63 2.10
N ASP A 616 -8.52 13.57 3.42
CA ASP A 616 -7.30 13.02 4.02
C ASP A 616 -7.15 11.50 3.78
N ASN A 617 -8.27 10.82 3.48
CA ASN A 617 -8.38 9.37 3.38
C ASN A 617 -7.59 8.66 4.49
N PHE A 618 -7.86 9.07 5.73
CA PHE A 618 -7.22 8.55 6.94
C PHE A 618 -5.74 8.90 7.09
N ASN A 619 -5.18 9.88 6.39
CA ASN A 619 -3.82 10.36 6.63
C ASN A 619 -3.79 11.36 7.80
N PRO A 620 -3.28 11.00 9.00
CA PRO A 620 -3.24 11.91 10.13
C PRO A 620 -2.01 12.86 10.11
N GLY A 621 -1.30 12.94 8.98
CA GLY A 621 -0.08 13.73 8.85
C GLY A 621 -0.32 15.25 8.90
N ALA A 622 0.78 15.99 8.96
CA ALA A 622 0.79 17.45 8.88
C ALA A 622 0.58 17.93 7.43
N LEU A 623 -0.57 17.57 6.84
CA LEU A 623 -1.01 17.98 5.51
C LEU A 623 -1.00 19.51 5.39
N GLN A 624 -0.73 20.06 4.21
CA GLN A 624 -0.96 21.49 3.96
C GLN A 624 -1.96 21.66 2.83
N VAL A 625 -3.07 22.29 3.15
CA VAL A 625 -4.22 22.45 2.28
C VAL A 625 -4.49 23.95 2.22
N THR A 626 -4.01 24.59 1.16
CA THR A 626 -3.96 26.05 1.08
C THR A 626 -4.58 26.59 -0.20
N ASN A 627 -5.43 27.61 -0.08
CA ASN A 627 -6.02 28.33 -1.21
C ASN A 627 -6.75 27.44 -2.23
N ASN A 628 -7.33 26.34 -1.77
CA ASN A 628 -8.08 25.43 -2.64
C ASN A 628 -9.55 25.84 -2.71
N MET A 629 -10.25 25.37 -3.74
CA MET A 629 -11.68 25.56 -3.90
C MET A 629 -12.37 24.22 -4.16
N ALA A 630 -13.48 23.96 -3.48
CA ALA A 630 -14.31 22.79 -3.71
C ALA A 630 -15.75 23.24 -4.02
N ILE A 631 -16.32 22.72 -5.10
CA ILE A 631 -17.65 23.11 -5.59
C ILE A 631 -18.48 21.86 -5.85
N ASP A 632 -19.63 21.74 -5.18
CA ASP A 632 -20.67 20.76 -5.52
C ASP A 632 -20.24 19.27 -5.56
N ASN A 633 -19.20 18.86 -4.82
CA ASN A 633 -18.80 17.45 -4.71
C ASN A 633 -19.83 16.65 -3.90
N GLN A 634 -20.26 15.48 -4.37
CA GLN A 634 -21.50 14.84 -3.92
C GLN A 634 -21.59 14.63 -2.39
N ARG A 635 -20.52 14.11 -1.77
CA ARG A 635 -20.49 13.74 -0.36
C ARG A 635 -19.98 14.90 0.52
N PHE A 636 -18.66 15.15 0.53
CA PHE A 636 -18.04 16.29 1.20
C PHE A 636 -17.34 17.21 0.20
N ASN A 637 -17.30 18.52 0.44
CA ASN A 637 -16.34 19.38 -0.24
C ASN A 637 -14.95 19.21 0.41
N TYR A 638 -14.89 19.25 1.75
CA TYR A 638 -13.69 18.94 2.53
C TYR A 638 -13.99 17.94 3.65
N ILE A 639 -13.18 16.88 3.75
CA ILE A 639 -13.18 15.93 4.88
C ILE A 639 -11.76 15.62 5.36
N PHE A 640 -11.44 16.06 6.56
CA PHE A 640 -10.17 15.84 7.26
C PHE A 640 -10.49 15.38 8.67
N ARG A 641 -10.29 14.10 8.92
CA ARG A 641 -10.81 13.36 10.08
C ARG A 641 -9.89 13.54 11.30
N PRO A 642 -10.43 13.52 12.52
CA PRO A 642 -9.61 13.48 13.72
C PRO A 642 -8.84 12.14 13.78
N GLY A 643 -7.50 12.23 13.79
CA GLY A 643 -6.64 11.07 13.87
C GLY A 643 -6.49 10.61 15.32
N PRO A 644 -6.67 9.33 15.66
CA PRO A 644 -6.58 8.86 17.04
C PRO A 644 -5.14 8.76 17.58
N TYR A 645 -4.13 9.00 16.75
CA TYR A 645 -2.71 8.77 17.08
C TYR A 645 -1.91 10.04 17.34
N THR A 646 -2.48 11.20 17.05
CA THR A 646 -1.84 12.49 17.27
C THR A 646 -2.87 13.52 17.71
N THR A 647 -2.43 14.58 18.33
CA THR A 647 -3.29 15.70 18.71
C THR A 647 -3.63 16.56 17.48
N GLN A 648 -4.78 17.22 17.52
CA GLN A 648 -5.29 18.04 16.41
C GLN A 648 -4.29 19.12 15.96
N ASP A 649 -3.55 19.74 16.88
CA ASP A 649 -2.52 20.77 16.59
C ASP A 649 -1.35 20.24 15.74
N LYS A 650 -1.22 18.91 15.62
CA LYS A 650 -0.22 18.25 14.79
C LYS A 650 -0.79 17.68 13.48
N GLN A 651 -2.11 17.77 13.28
CA GLN A 651 -2.78 17.37 12.05
C GLN A 651 -3.05 18.60 11.20
N GLY A 652 -2.62 18.57 9.94
CA GLY A 652 -3.05 19.53 8.93
C GLY A 652 -2.73 21.02 9.21
N VAL A 653 -2.62 21.80 8.14
CA VAL A 653 -2.69 23.26 8.15
C VAL A 653 -3.62 23.66 7.02
N PHE A 654 -4.67 24.40 7.36
CA PHE A 654 -5.73 24.82 6.45
C PHE A 654 -5.79 26.34 6.40
N SER A 655 -5.60 26.93 5.23
CA SER A 655 -5.63 28.39 5.06
C SER A 655 -6.17 28.80 3.70
N GLY A 656 -7.08 29.78 3.65
CA GLY A 656 -7.58 30.34 2.39
C GLY A 656 -8.43 29.40 1.55
N ASN A 657 -8.89 28.26 2.09
CA ASN A 657 -9.72 27.32 1.34
C ASN A 657 -11.16 27.80 1.26
N VAL A 658 -11.82 27.53 0.14
CA VAL A 658 -13.20 27.94 -0.14
C VAL A 658 -14.05 26.72 -0.47
N SER A 659 -15.23 26.64 0.13
CA SER A 659 -16.25 25.62 -0.13
C SER A 659 -17.52 26.29 -0.65
N LEU A 660 -17.97 25.87 -1.83
CA LEU A 660 -19.16 26.42 -2.48
C LEU A 660 -20.16 25.31 -2.80
N ARG A 661 -21.44 25.66 -2.70
CA ARG A 661 -22.57 24.80 -3.04
C ARG A 661 -23.59 25.60 -3.85
N SER A 662 -23.85 25.19 -5.09
CA SER A 662 -24.99 25.70 -5.88
C SER A 662 -26.27 24.89 -5.62
N LYS A 663 -26.11 23.68 -5.08
CA LYS A 663 -27.17 22.77 -4.64
C LYS A 663 -26.84 22.18 -3.26
N PRO A 664 -27.83 21.79 -2.44
CA PRO A 664 -27.56 21.11 -1.19
C PRO A 664 -26.68 19.86 -1.41
N GLY A 665 -25.59 19.74 -0.65
CA GLY A 665 -24.74 18.54 -0.61
C GLY A 665 -25.19 17.53 0.45
N GLU A 666 -24.60 16.33 0.46
CA GLU A 666 -24.93 15.31 1.47
C GLU A 666 -24.48 15.73 2.88
N TYR A 667 -23.25 16.26 2.99
CA TYR A 667 -22.69 16.71 4.26
C TYR A 667 -22.04 18.10 4.14
N ALA A 668 -22.04 18.81 5.27
CA ALA A 668 -21.22 20.00 5.46
C ALA A 668 -19.73 19.62 5.61
N ASP A 669 -18.85 20.62 5.52
CA ASP A 669 -17.40 20.36 5.62
C ASP A 669 -17.03 19.88 7.02
N ALA A 670 -16.12 18.91 7.08
CA ALA A 670 -15.60 18.37 8.33
C ALA A 670 -14.09 18.43 8.33
N VAL A 671 -13.53 19.42 9.02
CA VAL A 671 -12.09 19.69 9.00
C VAL A 671 -11.54 19.67 10.42
N VAL A 672 -10.55 18.82 10.66
CA VAL A 672 -9.79 18.75 11.92
C VAL A 672 -8.33 19.07 11.64
N GLY A 673 -7.79 20.03 12.38
CA GLY A 673 -6.39 20.41 12.33
C GLY A 673 -6.13 21.85 12.77
N ASN A 674 -5.06 22.45 12.26
CA ASN A 674 -4.79 23.89 12.41
C ASN A 674 -5.55 24.68 11.34
N ILE A 675 -6.66 25.31 11.71
CA ILE A 675 -7.56 26.01 10.79
C ILE A 675 -7.38 27.53 10.97
N ALA A 676 -6.93 28.22 9.94
CA ALA A 676 -6.84 29.67 9.94
C ALA A 676 -8.22 30.34 9.73
N ASP A 677 -8.37 31.59 10.20
CA ASP A 677 -9.63 32.35 10.13
C ASP A 677 -10.05 32.73 8.70
N ASN A 678 -9.15 32.59 7.72
CA ASN A 678 -9.39 32.97 6.33
C ASN A 678 -9.92 31.82 5.45
N ASN A 679 -10.36 30.71 6.04
CA ASN A 679 -11.08 29.65 5.31
C ASN A 679 -12.58 29.97 5.27
N ALA A 680 -13.25 29.61 4.17
CA ALA A 680 -14.69 29.69 3.99
C ALA A 680 -15.28 28.28 3.83
N PHE A 681 -15.24 27.50 4.92
CA PHE A 681 -15.88 26.19 4.98
C PHE A 681 -17.38 26.32 5.27
N ILE A 682 -18.18 25.40 4.74
CA ILE A 682 -19.61 25.30 5.01
C ILE A 682 -19.80 24.54 6.33
N PRO A 683 -20.32 25.17 7.40
CA PRO A 683 -20.51 24.52 8.69
C PRO A 683 -21.70 23.56 8.66
N ALA A 684 -21.71 22.59 9.58
CA ALA A 684 -22.92 21.82 9.86
C ALA A 684 -24.01 22.77 10.40
N MET A 685 -25.24 22.64 9.89
CA MET A 685 -26.40 23.42 10.34
C MET A 685 -26.95 22.93 11.68
#